data_AF-A0A0A2WIS4-F1
#
_entry.id   AF-A0A0A2WIS4-F1
#
_cell.length_a   1.000
_cell.length_b   1.000
_cell.length_c   1.000
_cell.angle_alpha   90.00
_cell.angle_beta   90.00
_cell.angle_gamma   90.00
#
_symmetry.space_group_name_H-M   'P 1'
#
loop_
_entity.id
_entity.type
_entity.pdbx_description
1 polymer ?
#
loop_
_entity_poly.entity_id
_entity_poly.type
_entity_poly.pdbx_seq_one_letter_code
_entity_poly.pdbx_strand_id
1 'polypeptide(L)'
;MRVLSAGVALSLVAGIAWWRGGEDAAQVVASAPRGSNARATLTIPAGATREMPRSFAFDAAIARNAVRDGALHVSLPDGADYAVAIERNYTDANGNWHVVGRTKTRLGPQAMVMTFRGAAVFGVLPTPDGGLLHVVTGPRNRVTIAPAGDLVPAAATSRDTDVRIPPRRKTEITRVSTAARTASAAQKFRADGTTQPRTAPIARSAIASQAPIDTTPVRIDVIALYSQDLITARGSVANAEAEVANLFAIANQAHRDSGARITLNPVRVQLLSTVPAVTQNGPVLDALTNQQYGDIEAIRDNYAGDLVTLVRPYQDGDPSCGVAWLTGEGMHRNAGGSPTYGYSVVNVGGCSPYVLAHELGHLMGSMHDRQTSRDPETGNLDYGAYAFSFGYRNDAFATVMAYPQGMPRIGYFSNPGSTACGSPCGIEEASDNVRSLNLMAPMIAGFRGTKGTVSISDVEAVELRASHELELYVPVLLSGPAPAEGATFEVQVIGGTATQGVDYRMPADASTYLSPGWRSGGVPIVLIGDDEIEPDETILLRLVARAGTNVPIADATATLTIVADDPRPMITGRLWFPLGIDSAGLNPTLKVYGVDGTDEGDYWETLWPNADQTFAIPVAYGSELRIENYPSTAWGAMKPALVQEVHGDRALPLMFLDTYALSGQIKFAPGSTPPTTRRVMSVHAWSHGVEVASDIVLVQPPEFRYITRVPVGSTLEMTISAGDSWKPYVAYLQDFAPRDQIFDPVLSNLPTIFATGPDTVPEGTTSFPIYVELSEPAGAQGVNFRWRTLDGTAKAGTHYVAGTGQGRIQPGAEYATITLALPPGNTRPDPARYFDFVVDQVTGATASTATKRTWIGDDDRRTGGPGAKSAQ
;
A
#
# COMPACT_ATOMS: atom_id res chain seq x y z
N MET A 1 70.91 -41.01 18.67
CA MET A 1 72.15 -40.33 19.14
C MET A 1 71.72 -39.02 19.79
N ARG A 2 71.66 -38.92 21.13
CA ARG A 2 72.71 -38.35 22.03
C ARG A 2 73.16 -36.98 21.48
N VAL A 3 72.92 -35.81 22.09
CA VAL A 3 73.21 -35.38 23.48
C VAL A 3 72.58 -33.99 23.78
N LEU A 4 71.98 -33.83 24.98
CA LEU A 4 71.95 -32.72 25.97
C LEU A 4 72.10 -31.25 25.48
N SER A 5 71.15 -30.31 25.65
CA SER A 5 70.51 -29.69 26.85
C SER A 5 71.25 -28.48 27.45
N ALA A 6 70.50 -27.37 27.61
CA ALA A 6 70.42 -26.44 28.76
C ALA A 6 70.65 -24.92 28.48
N GLY A 7 69.73 -24.08 29.00
CA GLY A 7 70.12 -22.87 29.75
C GLY A 7 69.72 -21.46 29.27
N VAL A 8 68.47 -21.04 29.56
CA VAL A 8 68.02 -19.79 30.24
C VAL A 8 68.75 -18.44 29.99
N ALA A 9 68.04 -17.41 29.48
CA ALA A 9 67.66 -16.16 30.18
C ALA A 9 67.21 -14.99 29.24
N LEU A 10 66.23 -14.23 29.74
CA LEU A 10 65.46 -13.08 29.22
C LEU A 10 66.21 -11.90 28.54
N SER A 11 65.53 -11.26 27.59
CA SER A 11 65.35 -9.79 27.54
C SER A 11 64.10 -9.39 26.72
N LEU A 12 63.36 -8.38 27.23
CA LEU A 12 62.09 -7.85 26.73
C LEU A 12 62.19 -7.22 25.32
N VAL A 13 61.08 -7.20 24.56
CA VAL A 13 60.27 -5.98 24.22
C VAL A 13 59.09 -6.37 23.29
N ALA A 14 57.91 -5.87 23.68
CA ALA A 14 56.63 -5.59 22.99
C ALA A 14 56.30 -6.12 21.57
N GLY A 15 55.04 -6.54 21.41
CA GLY A 15 54.32 -6.48 20.11
C GLY A 15 53.31 -7.59 19.89
N ILE A 16 52.14 -7.52 20.55
CA ILE A 16 51.00 -8.42 20.34
C ILE A 16 50.14 -7.86 19.20
N ALA A 17 49.87 -8.69 18.18
CA ALA A 17 48.56 -8.94 17.53
C ALA A 17 48.75 -9.26 16.03
N TRP A 18 48.33 -10.43 15.55
CA TRP A 18 46.97 -10.70 15.08
C TRP A 18 46.89 -12.12 14.52
N TRP A 19 45.92 -12.84 15.07
CA TRP A 19 45.55 -14.22 14.79
C TRP A 19 44.73 -14.25 13.48
N ARG A 20 45.16 -15.02 12.49
CA ARG A 20 44.32 -15.46 11.36
C ARG A 20 43.93 -16.92 11.62
N GLY A 21 42.70 -17.17 12.05
CA GLY A 21 42.01 -18.44 11.76
C GLY A 21 41.08 -18.16 10.58
N GLY A 22 41.04 -18.91 9.48
CA GLY A 22 41.45 -20.28 9.26
C GLY A 22 40.22 -21.16 9.38
N GLU A 23 39.58 -21.49 8.24
CA GLU A 23 38.76 -22.70 8.05
C GLU A 23 38.59 -22.95 6.54
N ASP A 24 39.68 -23.43 5.93
CA ASP A 24 39.64 -24.11 4.65
C ASP A 24 39.25 -25.58 4.84
N ALA A 25 38.43 -26.04 3.90
CA ALA A 25 37.96 -27.38 3.64
C ALA A 25 38.75 -28.56 4.26
N ALA A 26 38.04 -29.39 5.04
CA ALA A 26 38.38 -30.79 5.22
C ALA A 26 37.23 -31.67 4.72
N GLN A 27 37.29 -32.06 3.43
CA GLN A 27 36.53 -33.21 2.93
C GLN A 27 37.09 -34.48 3.57
N VAL A 28 36.32 -35.08 4.48
CA VAL A 28 36.61 -36.43 4.98
C VAL A 28 35.89 -37.44 4.08
N VAL A 29 36.64 -38.08 3.18
CA VAL A 29 36.19 -39.26 2.45
C VAL A 29 36.31 -40.47 3.40
N ALA A 30 35.20 -40.85 4.02
CA ALA A 30 35.13 -42.06 4.83
C ALA A 30 34.86 -43.29 3.94
N SER A 31 35.78 -44.26 3.98
CA SER A 31 35.61 -45.58 3.37
C SER A 31 34.53 -46.40 4.09
N ALA A 32 33.57 -46.91 3.32
CA ALA A 32 32.33 -47.55 3.77
C ALA A 32 32.49 -48.95 4.41
N PRO A 33 31.68 -49.30 5.42
CA PRO A 33 31.22 -50.67 5.63
C PRO A 33 29.98 -50.96 4.77
N ARG A 34 29.94 -52.13 4.14
CA ARG A 34 28.80 -52.62 3.33
C ARG A 34 27.54 -52.79 4.20
N GLY A 35 26.51 -51.98 3.94
CA GLY A 35 25.16 -52.12 4.51
C GLY A 35 24.10 -51.37 3.68
N SER A 36 23.21 -52.15 3.04
CA SER A 36 22.03 -51.82 2.22
C SER A 36 22.12 -50.74 1.13
N ASN A 37 22.11 -51.18 -0.14
CA ASN A 37 21.81 -50.41 -1.36
C ASN A 37 20.34 -49.93 -1.44
N ALA A 38 19.74 -49.52 -0.32
CA ALA A 38 18.38 -49.00 -0.32
C ALA A 38 18.42 -47.50 -0.62
N ARG A 39 17.89 -47.12 -1.78
CA ARG A 39 17.74 -45.73 -2.24
C ARG A 39 16.91 -44.95 -1.22
N ALA A 40 17.36 -43.74 -0.82
CA ALA A 40 16.59 -42.88 0.09
C ALA A 40 15.22 -42.55 -0.51
N THR A 41 14.15 -43.20 -0.02
CA THR A 41 12.79 -43.11 -0.56
C THR A 41 11.84 -42.62 0.52
N LEU A 42 10.97 -41.69 0.17
CA LEU A 42 9.97 -41.05 1.00
C LEU A 42 8.59 -41.27 0.38
N THR A 43 7.66 -41.90 1.10
CA THR A 43 6.30 -42.13 0.60
C THR A 43 5.31 -41.16 1.25
N ILE A 44 4.59 -40.40 0.43
CA ILE A 44 3.54 -39.48 0.88
C ILE A 44 2.25 -40.26 1.14
N PRO A 45 1.63 -40.14 2.33
CA PRO A 45 0.38 -40.83 2.64
C PRO A 45 -0.80 -40.27 1.84
N ALA A 46 -1.73 -41.14 1.44
CA ALA A 46 -2.96 -40.75 0.76
C ALA A 46 -3.93 -39.98 1.69
N GLY A 47 -4.73 -39.08 1.10
CA GLY A 47 -5.85 -38.42 1.78
C GLY A 47 -5.45 -37.52 2.95
N ALA A 48 -4.30 -36.84 2.85
CA ALA A 48 -3.92 -35.77 3.77
C ALA A 48 -4.59 -34.45 3.34
N THR A 49 -5.29 -33.80 4.27
CA THR A 49 -5.85 -32.46 4.08
C THR A 49 -5.34 -31.54 5.18
N ARG A 50 -5.54 -30.22 5.04
CA ARG A 50 -5.18 -29.25 6.10
C ARG A 50 -5.90 -29.56 7.43
N GLU A 51 -7.17 -29.95 7.35
CA GLU A 51 -8.01 -30.31 8.50
C GLU A 51 -7.71 -31.71 9.05
N MET A 52 -7.20 -32.62 8.21
CA MET A 52 -6.83 -33.98 8.58
C MET A 52 -5.40 -34.32 8.15
N PRO A 53 -4.37 -33.78 8.85
CA PRO A 53 -2.99 -34.13 8.60
C PRO A 53 -2.74 -35.63 8.82
N ARG A 54 -1.88 -36.22 7.99
CA ARG A 54 -1.57 -37.66 8.07
C ARG A 54 -0.22 -37.87 8.72
N SER A 55 -0.10 -38.96 9.48
CA SER A 55 1.18 -39.38 10.03
C SER A 55 2.15 -39.74 8.92
N PHE A 56 3.39 -39.37 9.13
CA PHE A 56 4.41 -39.33 8.09
C PHE A 56 5.72 -39.89 8.66
N ALA A 57 6.30 -40.87 7.97
CA ALA A 57 7.54 -41.52 8.39
C ALA A 57 8.73 -40.86 7.67
N PHE A 58 9.16 -39.72 8.18
CA PHE A 58 10.36 -39.03 7.71
C PHE A 58 11.20 -38.63 8.91
N ASP A 59 12.44 -39.12 8.93
CA ASP A 59 13.38 -38.90 10.01
C ASP A 59 14.75 -38.46 9.48
N ALA A 60 15.64 -38.12 10.40
CA ALA A 60 16.98 -37.69 10.07
C ALA A 60 17.83 -38.80 9.40
N ALA A 61 17.48 -40.08 9.53
CA ALA A 61 18.22 -41.16 8.87
C ALA A 61 17.91 -41.21 7.36
N ILE A 62 16.64 -41.05 6.98
CA ILE A 62 16.24 -40.91 5.57
C ILE A 62 16.93 -39.69 4.95
N ALA A 63 16.91 -38.55 5.65
CA ALA A 63 17.57 -37.33 5.17
C ALA A 63 19.09 -37.49 5.04
N ARG A 64 19.77 -38.19 5.98
CA ARG A 64 21.21 -38.49 5.87
C ARG A 64 21.53 -39.37 4.66
N ASN A 65 20.68 -40.36 4.38
CA ASN A 65 20.84 -41.18 3.18
C ASN A 65 20.65 -40.33 1.91
N ALA A 66 19.65 -39.43 1.88
CA ALA A 66 19.45 -38.53 0.74
C ALA A 66 20.63 -37.57 0.53
N VAL A 67 21.21 -37.03 1.60
CA VAL A 67 22.43 -36.19 1.54
C VAL A 67 23.62 -36.98 0.99
N ARG A 68 23.81 -38.23 1.45
CA ARG A 68 24.85 -39.12 0.92
C ARG A 68 24.63 -39.45 -0.56
N ASP A 69 23.38 -39.73 -0.94
CA ASP A 69 22.99 -40.17 -2.28
C ASP A 69 22.85 -38.99 -3.28
N GLY A 70 22.85 -37.75 -2.79
CA GLY A 70 22.67 -36.53 -3.58
C GLY A 70 21.22 -36.25 -4.00
N ALA A 71 20.27 -37.13 -3.65
CA ALA A 71 18.86 -36.96 -3.96
C ALA A 71 17.94 -37.66 -2.95
N LEU A 72 16.78 -37.05 -2.69
CA LEU A 72 15.65 -37.67 -2.01
C LEU A 72 14.61 -38.09 -3.05
N HIS A 73 14.25 -39.37 -3.10
CA HIS A 73 13.17 -39.85 -3.96
C HIS A 73 11.84 -39.81 -3.21
N VAL A 74 10.81 -39.23 -3.83
CA VAL A 74 9.49 -39.03 -3.25
C VAL A 74 8.45 -39.74 -4.08
N SER A 75 7.68 -40.62 -3.44
CA SER A 75 6.55 -41.35 -4.01
C SER A 75 5.24 -40.74 -3.57
N LEU A 76 4.43 -40.30 -4.53
CA LEU A 76 3.11 -39.71 -4.33
C LEU A 76 2.02 -40.80 -4.21
N PRO A 77 0.84 -40.47 -3.63
CA PRO A 77 -0.23 -41.45 -3.42
C PRO A 77 -0.81 -42.06 -4.70
N ASP A 78 -0.69 -41.36 -5.83
CA ASP A 78 -1.12 -41.81 -7.15
C ASP A 78 -0.11 -42.77 -7.82
N GLY A 79 1.02 -43.06 -7.15
CA GLY A 79 2.10 -43.90 -7.64
C GLY A 79 3.14 -43.16 -8.48
N ALA A 80 3.03 -41.83 -8.64
CA ALA A 80 4.07 -41.04 -9.30
C ALA A 80 5.29 -40.87 -8.40
N ASP A 81 6.48 -41.02 -8.98
CA ASP A 81 7.75 -40.81 -8.29
C ASP A 81 8.49 -39.60 -8.87
N TYR A 82 9.09 -38.78 -8.00
CA TYR A 82 9.98 -37.69 -8.41
C TYR A 82 11.19 -37.60 -7.48
N ALA A 83 12.23 -36.88 -7.94
CA ALA A 83 13.46 -36.71 -7.19
C ALA A 83 13.63 -35.24 -6.77
N VAL A 84 14.06 -35.04 -5.54
CA VAL A 84 14.54 -33.76 -5.02
C VAL A 84 16.06 -33.84 -4.96
N ALA A 85 16.76 -33.06 -5.78
CA ALA A 85 18.22 -33.00 -5.78
C ALA A 85 18.69 -32.25 -4.53
N ILE A 86 19.56 -32.85 -3.71
CA ILE A 86 20.08 -32.19 -2.51
C ILE A 86 21.15 -31.19 -2.92
N GLU A 87 20.96 -29.93 -2.55
CA GLU A 87 21.87 -28.83 -2.91
C GLU A 87 22.86 -28.54 -1.77
N ARG A 88 22.36 -28.52 -0.53
CA ARG A 88 23.18 -28.20 0.65
C ARG A 88 22.54 -28.72 1.93
N ASN A 89 23.37 -28.90 2.95
CA ASN A 89 22.94 -29.10 4.32
C ASN A 89 23.90 -28.38 5.27
N TYR A 90 23.41 -27.93 6.42
CA TYR A 90 24.20 -27.20 7.42
C TYR A 90 23.52 -27.29 8.79
N THR A 91 24.28 -27.07 9.86
CA THR A 91 23.74 -27.01 11.22
C THR A 91 23.83 -25.56 11.73
N ASP A 92 22.75 -25.02 12.27
CA ASP A 92 22.74 -23.66 12.83
C ASP A 92 23.42 -23.59 14.21
N ALA A 93 23.58 -22.38 14.74
CA ALA A 93 24.19 -22.15 16.04
C ALA A 93 23.43 -22.78 17.22
N ASN A 94 22.15 -23.14 17.03
CA ASN A 94 21.29 -23.77 18.05
C ASN A 94 21.24 -25.30 17.89
N GLY A 95 22.01 -25.87 16.96
CA GLY A 95 22.10 -27.31 16.72
C GLY A 95 20.97 -27.89 15.86
N ASN A 96 20.19 -27.06 15.16
CA ASN A 96 19.21 -27.52 14.19
C ASN A 96 19.92 -27.85 12.87
N TRP A 97 19.69 -29.05 12.35
CA TRP A 97 20.26 -29.48 11.07
C TRP A 97 19.28 -29.21 9.93
N HIS A 98 19.71 -28.42 8.95
CA HIS A 98 18.92 -28.04 7.79
C HIS A 98 19.38 -28.81 6.56
N VAL A 99 18.42 -29.31 5.78
CA VAL A 99 18.65 -29.96 4.49
C VAL A 99 17.83 -29.22 3.44
N VAL A 100 18.51 -28.73 2.42
CA VAL A 100 17.91 -28.00 1.30
C VAL A 100 18.13 -28.81 0.02
N GLY A 101 17.06 -29.01 -0.72
CA GLY A 101 17.10 -29.60 -2.05
C GLY A 101 16.16 -28.89 -3.00
N ARG A 102 16.20 -29.23 -4.28
CA ARG A 102 15.38 -28.61 -5.32
C ARG A 102 14.75 -29.65 -6.22
N THR A 103 13.52 -29.38 -6.63
CA THR A 103 12.79 -30.19 -7.61
C THR A 103 12.21 -29.28 -8.69
N LYS A 104 12.03 -29.82 -9.90
CA LYS A 104 11.35 -29.13 -10.98
C LYS A 104 9.84 -29.32 -10.83
N THR A 105 9.10 -28.22 -10.82
CA THR A 105 7.64 -28.22 -10.83
C THR A 105 7.13 -27.60 -12.13
N ARG A 106 5.81 -27.67 -12.38
CA ARG A 106 5.18 -26.92 -13.48
C ARG A 106 5.35 -25.39 -13.36
N LEU A 107 5.65 -24.89 -12.17
CA LEU A 107 5.85 -23.47 -11.85
C LEU A 107 7.35 -23.10 -11.79
N GLY A 108 8.21 -23.91 -12.39
CA GLY A 108 9.65 -23.76 -12.31
C GLY A 108 10.28 -24.55 -11.14
N PRO A 109 11.61 -24.47 -10.97
CA PRO A 109 12.31 -25.03 -9.82
C PRO A 109 11.75 -24.52 -8.49
N GLN A 110 11.59 -25.41 -7.51
CA GLN A 110 11.25 -25.03 -6.14
C GLN A 110 12.10 -25.76 -5.11
N ALA A 111 12.43 -25.06 -4.03
CA ALA A 111 13.24 -25.58 -2.95
C ALA A 111 12.41 -26.36 -1.92
N MET A 112 12.87 -27.57 -1.59
CA MET A 112 12.56 -28.26 -0.36
C MET A 112 13.48 -27.72 0.74
N VAL A 113 12.91 -27.40 1.91
CA VAL A 113 13.68 -26.96 3.08
C VAL A 113 13.20 -27.74 4.29
N MET A 114 14.06 -28.58 4.85
CA MET A 114 13.77 -29.44 6.00
C MET A 114 14.70 -29.10 7.16
N THR A 115 14.16 -29.01 8.37
CA THR A 115 14.90 -28.77 9.61
C THR A 115 14.68 -29.93 10.58
N PHE A 116 15.77 -30.43 11.13
CA PHE A 116 15.78 -31.56 12.06
C PHE A 116 16.37 -31.15 13.40
N ARG A 117 15.70 -31.51 14.50
CA ARG A 117 16.23 -31.42 15.86
C ARG A 117 15.86 -32.66 16.66
N GLY A 118 16.84 -33.52 16.93
CA GLY A 118 16.58 -34.83 17.52
C GLY A 118 15.63 -35.66 16.63
N ALA A 119 14.44 -35.98 17.14
CA ALA A 119 13.39 -36.69 16.40
C ALA A 119 12.38 -35.76 15.71
N ALA A 120 12.45 -34.44 15.94
CA ALA A 120 11.54 -33.49 15.32
C ALA A 120 11.98 -33.11 13.91
N VAL A 121 10.99 -32.98 13.03
CA VAL A 121 11.12 -32.54 11.64
C VAL A 121 10.09 -31.47 11.32
N PHE A 122 10.56 -30.38 10.72
CA PHE A 122 9.73 -29.30 10.18
C PHE A 122 10.20 -28.98 8.77
N GLY A 123 9.30 -28.60 7.86
CA GLY A 123 9.75 -28.16 6.55
C GLY A 123 8.70 -28.17 5.46
N VAL A 124 9.11 -27.70 4.29
CA VAL A 124 8.30 -27.63 3.09
C VAL A 124 8.84 -28.57 2.02
N LEU A 125 7.93 -29.27 1.33
CA LEU A 125 8.22 -30.18 0.23
C LEU A 125 7.36 -29.81 -0.98
N PRO A 126 7.95 -29.27 -2.06
CA PRO A 126 7.24 -29.02 -3.31
C PRO A 126 6.88 -30.31 -4.05
N THR A 127 5.76 -30.29 -4.74
CA THR A 127 5.28 -31.38 -5.60
C THR A 127 5.36 -30.98 -7.08
N PRO A 128 5.50 -31.94 -8.03
CA PRO A 128 5.67 -31.63 -9.46
C PRO A 128 4.56 -30.79 -10.08
N ASP A 129 3.34 -30.90 -9.56
CA ASP A 129 2.16 -30.11 -9.94
C ASP A 129 2.17 -28.67 -9.39
N GLY A 130 3.25 -28.24 -8.73
CA GLY A 130 3.39 -26.90 -8.17
C GLY A 130 2.69 -26.71 -6.82
N GLY A 131 2.14 -27.78 -6.23
CA GLY A 131 1.67 -27.79 -4.86
C GLY A 131 2.82 -27.77 -3.85
N LEU A 132 2.48 -27.47 -2.60
CA LEU A 132 3.40 -27.49 -1.47
C LEU A 132 2.83 -28.35 -0.35
N LEU A 133 3.64 -29.25 0.18
CA LEU A 133 3.34 -30.01 1.39
C LEU A 133 4.14 -29.42 2.56
N HIS A 134 3.48 -29.32 3.72
CA HIS A 134 4.07 -28.84 4.96
C HIS A 134 4.20 -30.01 5.95
N VAL A 135 5.42 -30.23 6.43
CA VAL A 135 5.78 -31.23 7.43
C VAL A 135 5.90 -30.55 8.80
N VAL A 136 5.18 -31.07 9.79
CA VAL A 136 5.13 -30.49 11.14
C VAL A 136 5.23 -31.59 12.18
N THR A 137 6.06 -31.39 13.20
CA THR A 137 6.11 -32.25 14.39
C THR A 137 5.20 -31.72 15.48
N GLY A 138 4.15 -32.47 15.79
CA GLY A 138 3.23 -32.18 16.90
C GLY A 138 3.64 -32.81 18.23
N PRO A 139 2.75 -32.78 19.24
CA PRO A 139 3.00 -33.36 20.54
C PRO A 139 3.36 -34.85 20.47
N ARG A 140 4.17 -35.32 21.43
CA ARG A 140 4.71 -36.70 21.47
C ARG A 140 5.58 -37.06 20.24
N ASN A 141 6.19 -36.06 19.61
CA ASN A 141 7.04 -36.21 18.41
C ASN A 141 6.32 -36.87 17.23
N ARG A 142 5.01 -36.64 17.11
CA ARG A 142 4.23 -37.15 15.98
C ARG A 142 4.48 -36.25 14.77
N VAL A 143 5.22 -36.77 13.80
CA VAL A 143 5.43 -36.09 12.51
C VAL A 143 4.18 -36.27 11.65
N THR A 144 3.70 -35.15 11.10
CA THR A 144 2.54 -35.10 10.21
C THR A 144 2.86 -34.32 8.94
N ILE A 145 2.12 -34.62 7.87
CA ILE A 145 2.19 -33.92 6.60
C ILE A 145 0.79 -33.56 6.12
N ALA A 146 0.66 -32.37 5.53
CA ALA A 146 -0.56 -31.86 4.92
C ALA A 146 -0.22 -30.87 3.79
N PRO A 147 -1.16 -30.53 2.90
CA PRO A 147 -0.98 -29.38 2.02
C PRO A 147 -0.68 -28.11 2.82
N ALA A 148 0.29 -27.31 2.36
CA ALA A 148 0.66 -26.05 2.98
C ALA A 148 -0.52 -25.08 3.04
N GLY A 149 -0.55 -24.22 4.06
CA GLY A 149 -1.56 -23.17 4.28
C GLY A 149 -1.44 -21.98 3.34
N ASP A 150 -2.24 -20.94 3.59
CA ASP A 150 -2.15 -19.64 2.89
C ASP A 150 -1.84 -18.49 3.87
N LEU A 151 -1.66 -17.26 3.38
CA LEU A 151 -1.51 -16.05 4.20
C LEU A 151 -2.86 -15.53 4.69
N VAL A 152 -3.91 -15.71 3.89
CA VAL A 152 -5.28 -15.34 4.25
C VAL A 152 -6.11 -16.62 4.35
N PRO A 153 -6.60 -16.97 5.54
CA PRO A 153 -7.52 -18.10 5.72
C PRO A 153 -8.82 -17.88 4.93
N ALA A 154 -9.45 -18.96 4.45
CA ALA A 154 -10.67 -18.88 3.64
C ALA A 154 -11.89 -18.23 4.36
N ALA A 155 -11.81 -18.02 5.67
CA ALA A 155 -12.86 -17.43 6.50
C ALA A 155 -12.68 -15.91 6.77
N ALA A 156 -11.59 -15.30 6.29
CA ALA A 156 -11.36 -13.86 6.48
C ALA A 156 -12.33 -13.04 5.61
N THR A 157 -13.16 -12.22 6.25
CA THR A 157 -14.17 -11.36 5.61
C THR A 157 -13.90 -9.87 5.78
N SER A 158 -12.84 -9.47 6.49
CA SER A 158 -12.57 -8.06 6.79
C SER A 158 -11.61 -7.42 5.78
N ARG A 159 -11.72 -6.09 5.66
CA ARG A 159 -10.81 -5.21 4.91
C ARG A 159 -9.44 -5.06 5.58
N ASP A 160 -9.19 -5.70 6.73
CA ASP A 160 -7.92 -5.55 7.44
C ASP A 160 -6.84 -6.39 6.75
N THR A 161 -5.84 -5.69 6.23
CA THR A 161 -4.64 -6.29 5.65
C THR A 161 -3.69 -6.77 6.75
N ASP A 162 -2.78 -7.70 6.44
CA ASP A 162 -1.65 -8.09 7.30
C ASP A 162 -0.55 -7.02 7.40
N VAL A 163 -0.85 -5.78 7.05
CA VAL A 163 0.09 -4.68 7.08
C VAL A 163 -0.48 -3.48 7.84
N ARG A 164 0.33 -2.86 8.70
CA ARG A 164 -0.02 -1.63 9.41
C ARG A 164 0.94 -0.50 9.06
N ILE A 165 0.40 0.70 8.96
CA ILE A 165 1.16 1.90 8.63
C ILE A 165 1.57 2.57 9.95
N PRO A 166 2.87 2.80 10.20
CA PRO A 166 3.31 3.59 11.33
C PRO A 166 2.63 4.97 11.37
N PRO A 167 2.23 5.49 12.54
CA PRO A 167 1.73 6.85 12.63
C PRO A 167 2.76 7.82 12.06
N ARG A 168 2.41 8.48 10.96
CA ARG A 168 3.26 9.50 10.35
C ARG A 168 3.50 10.58 11.40
N ARG A 169 4.77 10.92 11.68
CA ARG A 169 5.04 12.24 12.25
C ARG A 169 4.42 13.20 11.24
N LYS A 170 3.63 14.17 11.71
CA LYS A 170 3.31 15.33 10.89
C LYS A 170 4.64 16.05 10.64
N THR A 171 5.41 15.58 9.66
CA THR A 171 6.22 16.47 8.85
C THR A 171 5.19 17.40 8.27
N GLU A 172 5.02 18.55 8.92
CA GLU A 172 4.58 19.71 8.19
C GLU A 172 5.50 19.76 6.97
N ILE A 173 4.99 19.37 5.81
CA ILE A 173 5.47 19.90 4.54
C ILE A 173 5.13 21.38 4.61
N THR A 174 5.85 22.13 5.44
CA THR A 174 5.88 23.59 5.35
C THR A 174 6.76 23.86 4.16
N ARG A 175 6.22 23.63 2.95
CA ARG A 175 6.73 24.35 1.77
C ARG A 175 6.66 25.80 2.18
N VAL A 176 7.83 26.42 2.34
CA VAL A 176 7.92 27.86 2.61
C VAL A 176 7.22 28.52 1.44
N SER A 177 5.98 28.97 1.65
CA SER A 177 5.25 29.70 0.64
C SER A 177 6.15 30.87 0.23
N THR A 178 6.45 30.96 -1.06
CA THR A 178 7.24 32.02 -1.71
C THR A 178 6.52 33.38 -1.70
N ALA A 179 5.94 33.75 -0.56
CA ALA A 179 5.35 35.06 -0.30
C ALA A 179 6.40 36.19 -0.23
N ALA A 180 7.69 35.88 -0.40
CA ALA A 180 8.78 36.85 -0.42
C ALA A 180 9.58 36.81 -1.74
N ARG A 181 8.92 36.95 -2.89
CA ARG A 181 9.59 37.33 -4.15
C ARG A 181 8.72 38.17 -5.08
N THR A 182 8.03 39.17 -4.53
CA THR A 182 7.60 40.33 -5.34
C THR A 182 8.81 41.19 -5.70
N ALA A 183 9.46 40.87 -6.83
CA ALA A 183 10.08 41.79 -7.79
C ALA A 183 11.17 41.05 -8.61
N SER A 184 10.98 40.99 -9.93
CA SER A 184 11.81 40.33 -10.97
C SER A 184 11.68 38.79 -11.01
N ALA A 185 11.21 38.13 -12.06
CA ALA A 185 11.25 38.45 -13.48
C ALA A 185 9.90 38.15 -14.16
N ALA A 186 9.29 39.20 -14.73
CA ALA A 186 8.33 39.02 -15.80
C ALA A 186 9.12 38.69 -17.07
N GLN A 187 9.37 37.40 -17.32
CA GLN A 187 9.83 36.96 -18.63
C GLN A 187 8.64 36.31 -19.35
N LYS A 188 7.94 37.16 -20.12
CA LYS A 188 6.95 36.75 -21.11
C LYS A 188 7.57 35.63 -21.96
N PHE A 189 6.94 34.46 -21.95
CA PHE A 189 7.07 33.51 -23.04
C PHE A 189 6.69 34.24 -24.33
N ARG A 190 7.69 34.68 -25.09
CA ARG A 190 7.51 35.04 -26.50
C ARG A 190 7.57 33.74 -27.27
N ALA A 191 6.43 33.32 -27.77
CA ALA A 191 6.37 32.40 -28.89
C ALA A 191 7.11 33.06 -30.05
N ASP A 192 8.26 32.48 -30.44
CA ASP A 192 8.78 32.67 -31.79
C ASP A 192 8.58 31.38 -32.57
N GLY A 193 8.02 31.55 -33.76
CA GLY A 193 7.44 30.48 -34.54
C GLY A 193 8.48 29.57 -35.19
N THR A 194 7.99 28.39 -35.59
CA THR A 194 8.60 27.46 -36.56
C THR A 194 9.78 26.63 -36.07
N THR A 195 9.49 25.60 -35.28
CA THR A 195 10.09 24.27 -35.52
C THR A 195 9.02 23.20 -35.33
N GLN A 196 8.85 22.36 -36.34
CA GLN A 196 8.00 21.18 -36.27
C GLN A 196 8.44 20.28 -35.10
N PRO A 197 7.51 19.58 -34.41
CA PRO A 197 7.88 18.59 -33.42
C PRO A 197 8.63 17.47 -34.15
N ARG A 198 9.95 17.43 -34.01
CA ARG A 198 10.70 16.20 -34.25
C ARG A 198 10.23 15.23 -33.19
N THR A 199 9.43 14.26 -33.61
CA THR A 199 9.29 12.97 -32.94
C THR A 199 10.70 12.36 -32.82
N ALA A 200 11.45 12.77 -31.81
CA ALA A 200 12.55 11.97 -31.32
C ALA A 200 11.91 10.76 -30.63
N PRO A 201 12.37 9.53 -30.88
CA PRO A 201 12.04 8.43 -29.99
C PRO A 201 12.49 8.87 -28.59
N ILE A 202 11.59 8.82 -27.62
CA ILE A 202 11.94 8.91 -26.20
C ILE A 202 13.09 7.93 -26.01
N ALA A 203 14.28 8.45 -25.72
CA ALA A 203 15.37 7.61 -25.28
C ALA A 203 14.84 6.84 -24.07
N ARG A 204 14.96 5.51 -24.08
CA ARG A 204 14.68 4.63 -22.93
C ARG A 204 15.66 4.91 -21.78
N SER A 205 15.77 6.16 -21.36
CA SER A 205 16.85 6.70 -20.55
C SER A 205 16.20 7.62 -19.53
N ALA A 206 15.76 6.99 -18.44
CA ALA A 206 15.18 7.46 -17.18
C ALA A 206 14.01 6.49 -16.88
N ILE A 207 14.22 5.19 -16.62
CA ILE A 207 14.58 4.61 -15.31
C ILE A 207 15.49 3.36 -15.51
N ALA A 208 16.18 3.25 -16.64
CA ALA A 208 17.05 2.11 -16.93
C ALA A 208 18.35 2.14 -16.10
N SER A 209 18.33 1.40 -14.98
CA SER A 209 19.27 0.31 -14.73
C SER A 209 20.75 0.58 -15.08
N GLN A 210 21.55 1.12 -14.15
CA GLN A 210 23.00 0.87 -14.17
C GLN A 210 23.82 1.22 -12.92
N ALA A 211 23.20 1.59 -11.79
CA ALA A 211 23.93 1.46 -10.53
C ALA A 211 24.38 -0.02 -10.42
N PRO A 212 25.69 -0.32 -10.23
CA PRO A 212 26.13 -1.67 -10.01
C PRO A 212 25.26 -2.27 -8.92
N ILE A 213 24.59 -3.39 -9.20
CA ILE A 213 23.83 -4.10 -8.16
C ILE A 213 24.85 -4.38 -7.06
N ASP A 214 24.70 -3.71 -5.92
CA ASP A 214 25.54 -3.98 -4.77
C ASP A 214 25.22 -5.41 -4.32
N THR A 215 26.07 -6.34 -4.73
CA THR A 215 25.93 -7.77 -4.44
C THR A 215 26.46 -8.12 -3.05
N THR A 216 26.95 -7.14 -2.28
CA THR A 216 27.49 -7.37 -0.95
C THR A 216 26.40 -7.94 -0.06
N PRO A 217 26.58 -9.15 0.51
CA PRO A 217 25.57 -9.74 1.38
C PRO A 217 25.29 -8.86 2.59
N VAL A 218 24.01 -8.64 2.89
CA VAL A 218 23.54 -7.89 4.06
C VAL A 218 22.95 -8.86 5.06
N ARG A 219 23.46 -8.85 6.29
CA ARG A 219 22.94 -9.65 7.39
C ARG A 219 22.03 -8.78 8.26
N ILE A 220 20.80 -9.24 8.48
CA ILE A 220 19.83 -8.58 9.37
C ILE A 220 19.64 -9.48 10.59
N ASP A 221 19.89 -8.92 11.77
CA ASP A 221 19.76 -9.63 13.03
C ASP A 221 18.33 -9.56 13.58
N VAL A 222 17.78 -10.73 13.93
CA VAL A 222 16.38 -10.84 14.33
C VAL A 222 16.26 -11.47 15.72
N ILE A 223 15.53 -10.80 16.61
CA ILE A 223 15.02 -11.42 17.84
C ILE A 223 13.79 -12.25 17.47
N ALA A 224 13.92 -13.56 17.54
CA ALA A 224 12.84 -14.51 17.31
C ALA A 224 12.18 -14.89 18.65
N LEU A 225 11.06 -14.23 18.94
CA LEU A 225 10.24 -14.55 20.10
C LEU A 225 9.24 -15.66 19.73
N TYR A 226 8.84 -16.48 20.70
CA TYR A 226 7.75 -17.44 20.49
C TYR A 226 6.87 -17.56 21.74
N SER A 227 5.61 -17.90 21.54
CA SER A 227 4.60 -17.90 22.61
C SER A 227 4.49 -19.24 23.35
N GLN A 228 3.83 -19.22 24.52
CA GLN A 228 3.66 -20.40 25.37
C GLN A 228 2.72 -21.46 24.76
N ASP A 229 1.72 -21.04 24.02
CA ASP A 229 0.81 -21.91 23.27
C ASP A 229 1.51 -22.59 22.09
N LEU A 230 2.59 -22.01 21.52
CA LEU A 230 3.43 -22.72 20.55
C LEU A 230 4.12 -23.94 21.17
N ILE A 231 4.70 -23.78 22.37
CA ILE A 231 5.29 -24.91 23.11
C ILE A 231 4.24 -26.00 23.33
N THR A 232 3.02 -25.61 23.71
CA THR A 232 1.92 -26.54 23.94
C THR A 232 1.54 -27.27 22.66
N ALA A 233 1.43 -26.56 21.53
CA ALA A 233 1.11 -27.11 20.22
C ALA A 233 2.20 -28.05 19.66
N ARG A 234 3.46 -27.90 20.08
CA ARG A 234 4.60 -28.74 19.65
C ARG A 234 5.04 -29.77 20.68
N GLY A 235 4.51 -29.68 21.90
CA GLY A 235 4.76 -30.58 23.02
C GLY A 235 6.10 -30.39 23.73
N SER A 236 7.00 -29.55 23.22
CA SER A 236 8.26 -29.23 23.89
C SER A 236 8.83 -27.89 23.40
N VAL A 237 9.68 -27.27 24.23
CA VAL A 237 10.46 -26.09 23.85
C VAL A 237 11.35 -26.39 22.65
N ALA A 238 11.98 -27.57 22.64
CA ALA A 238 12.91 -27.94 21.59
C ALA A 238 12.24 -27.99 20.20
N ASN A 239 11.01 -28.48 20.15
CA ASN A 239 10.23 -28.57 18.91
C ASN A 239 9.71 -27.20 18.46
N ALA A 240 9.29 -26.34 19.40
CA ALA A 240 8.88 -24.98 19.09
C ALA A 240 10.04 -24.17 18.48
N GLU A 241 11.22 -24.20 19.10
CA GLU A 241 12.42 -23.54 18.58
C GLU A 241 12.87 -24.12 17.23
N ALA A 242 12.70 -25.43 17.00
CA ALA A 242 13.03 -26.05 15.71
C ALA A 242 12.09 -25.61 14.57
N GLU A 243 10.80 -25.36 14.88
CA GLU A 243 9.87 -24.77 13.92
C GLU A 243 10.23 -23.32 13.60
N VAL A 244 10.58 -22.51 14.62
CA VAL A 244 11.11 -21.16 14.41
C VAL A 244 12.34 -21.19 13.50
N ALA A 245 13.31 -22.06 13.78
CA ALA A 245 14.50 -22.21 12.94
C ALA A 245 14.17 -22.64 11.50
N ASN A 246 13.12 -23.44 11.29
CA ASN A 246 12.64 -23.80 9.96
C ASN A 246 12.06 -22.60 9.19
N LEU A 247 11.28 -21.74 9.84
CA LEU A 247 10.77 -20.51 9.21
C LEU A 247 11.91 -19.62 8.72
N PHE A 248 12.96 -19.43 9.53
CA PHE A 248 14.16 -18.68 9.11
C PHE A 248 14.91 -19.35 7.97
N ALA A 249 15.02 -20.69 7.96
CA ALA A 249 15.65 -21.41 6.87
C ALA A 249 14.87 -21.25 5.55
N ILE A 250 13.53 -21.29 5.60
CA ILE A 250 12.63 -21.08 4.45
C ILE A 250 12.74 -19.64 3.95
N ALA A 251 12.65 -18.65 4.83
CA ALA A 251 12.74 -17.24 4.44
C ALA A 251 14.09 -16.90 3.81
N ASN A 252 15.20 -17.38 4.39
CA ASN A 252 16.51 -17.22 3.80
C ASN A 252 16.68 -17.96 2.48
N GLN A 253 16.00 -19.11 2.30
CA GLN A 253 16.00 -19.80 1.01
C GLN A 253 15.24 -19.00 -0.05
N ALA A 254 14.12 -18.37 0.31
CA ALA A 254 13.37 -17.49 -0.60
C ALA A 254 14.19 -16.28 -1.04
N HIS A 255 14.90 -15.60 -0.12
CA HIS A 255 15.82 -14.52 -0.49
C HIS A 255 16.90 -14.99 -1.47
N ARG A 256 17.57 -16.11 -1.16
CA ARG A 256 18.62 -16.70 -2.02
C ARG A 256 18.10 -17.07 -3.41
N ASP A 257 16.97 -17.75 -3.48
CA ASP A 257 16.38 -18.20 -4.75
C ASP A 257 15.94 -17.02 -5.62
N SER A 258 15.57 -15.90 -5.00
CA SER A 258 15.14 -14.69 -5.70
C SER A 258 16.31 -13.81 -6.18
N GLY A 259 17.52 -14.03 -5.64
CA GLY A 259 18.69 -13.18 -5.88
C GLY A 259 18.78 -11.95 -4.97
N ALA A 260 18.03 -11.92 -3.86
CA ALA A 260 18.20 -10.89 -2.84
C ALA A 260 19.48 -11.17 -2.03
N ARG A 261 20.20 -10.10 -1.66
CA ARG A 261 21.48 -10.19 -0.93
C ARG A 261 21.33 -10.36 0.59
N ILE A 262 20.11 -10.63 1.05
CA ILE A 262 19.75 -10.63 2.47
C ILE A 262 19.96 -12.01 3.09
N THR A 263 20.53 -12.02 4.29
CA THR A 263 20.47 -13.16 5.22
C THR A 263 19.91 -12.72 6.56
N LEU A 264 18.76 -13.28 6.92
CA LEU A 264 18.11 -13.14 8.21
C LEU A 264 18.79 -14.07 9.22
N ASN A 265 19.31 -13.50 10.31
CA ASN A 265 20.02 -14.24 11.32
C ASN A 265 19.30 -14.16 12.68
N PRO A 266 18.71 -15.26 13.18
CA PRO A 266 18.09 -15.27 14.49
C PRO A 266 19.17 -15.25 15.59
N VAL A 267 19.55 -14.06 16.06
CA VAL A 267 20.56 -13.88 17.14
C VAL A 267 20.05 -14.32 18.51
N ARG A 268 18.73 -14.34 18.68
CA ARG A 268 18.09 -14.80 19.91
C ARG A 268 16.78 -15.49 19.58
N VAL A 269 16.63 -16.73 20.03
CA VAL A 269 15.36 -17.46 20.06
C VAL A 269 14.91 -17.57 21.51
N GLN A 270 13.73 -17.05 21.85
CA GLN A 270 13.30 -16.96 23.26
C GLN A 270 11.79 -17.00 23.45
N LEU A 271 11.35 -17.72 24.50
CA LEU A 271 9.96 -17.71 24.95
C LEU A 271 9.53 -16.33 25.46
N LEU A 272 8.41 -15.85 24.96
CA LEU A 272 7.64 -14.73 25.50
C LEU A 272 6.34 -15.26 26.11
N SER A 273 6.38 -15.58 27.40
CA SER A 273 5.28 -16.26 28.10
C SER A 273 4.09 -15.35 28.45
N THR A 274 4.22 -14.05 28.24
CA THR A 274 3.26 -13.01 28.64
C THR A 274 2.18 -12.75 27.59
N VAL A 275 2.31 -13.28 26.38
CA VAL A 275 1.34 -13.08 25.30
C VAL A 275 0.10 -13.96 25.54
N PRO A 276 -1.11 -13.39 25.66
CA PRO A 276 -2.32 -14.18 25.79
C PRO A 276 -2.65 -14.94 24.51
N ALA A 277 -3.01 -16.22 24.64
CA ALA A 277 -3.26 -17.09 23.48
C ALA A 277 -4.39 -16.60 22.58
N VAL A 278 -5.44 -15.97 23.14
CA VAL A 278 -6.67 -15.60 22.39
C VAL A 278 -6.64 -14.20 21.78
N THR A 279 -5.55 -13.44 21.96
CA THR A 279 -5.46 -12.08 21.41
C THR A 279 -5.15 -12.14 19.91
N GLN A 280 -5.86 -11.35 19.10
CA GLN A 280 -5.60 -11.21 17.66
C GLN A 280 -4.24 -10.55 17.36
N ASN A 281 -3.74 -10.75 16.15
CA ASN A 281 -2.43 -10.31 15.69
C ASN A 281 -2.20 -8.79 15.81
N GLY A 282 -3.15 -7.95 15.35
CA GLY A 282 -3.01 -6.48 15.38
C GLY A 282 -2.75 -5.92 16.78
N PRO A 283 -3.62 -6.21 17.78
CA PRO A 283 -3.37 -5.81 19.16
C PRO A 283 -2.08 -6.38 19.76
N VAL A 284 -1.66 -7.59 19.36
CA VAL A 284 -0.36 -8.15 19.81
C VAL A 284 0.81 -7.36 19.22
N LEU A 285 0.75 -6.97 17.95
CA LEU A 285 1.76 -6.12 17.32
C LEU A 285 1.89 -4.77 18.04
N ASP A 286 0.75 -4.14 18.35
CA ASP A 286 0.74 -2.88 19.11
C ASP A 286 1.34 -3.05 20.51
N ALA A 287 0.98 -4.13 21.21
CA ALA A 287 1.49 -4.42 22.55
C ALA A 287 2.99 -4.75 22.55
N LEU A 288 3.49 -5.47 21.53
CA LEU A 288 4.94 -5.70 21.33
C LEU A 288 5.68 -4.38 21.10
N THR A 289 5.17 -3.54 20.19
CA THR A 289 5.75 -2.24 19.85
C THR A 289 5.82 -1.34 21.09
N ASN A 290 4.75 -1.33 21.89
CA ASN A 290 4.64 -0.53 23.11
C ASN A 290 5.23 -1.18 24.37
N GLN A 291 6.03 -2.25 24.24
CA GLN A 291 6.72 -2.92 25.35
C GLN A 291 5.79 -3.46 26.46
N GLN A 292 4.54 -3.80 26.14
CA GLN A 292 3.54 -4.23 27.13
C GLN A 292 3.74 -5.69 27.58
N TYR A 293 4.52 -6.47 26.83
CA TYR A 293 4.83 -7.87 27.16
C TYR A 293 6.19 -8.06 27.84
N GLY A 294 6.89 -6.98 28.16
CA GLY A 294 8.21 -6.95 28.78
C GLY A 294 9.15 -5.97 28.08
N ASP A 295 10.37 -5.84 28.60
CA ASP A 295 11.41 -4.98 28.04
C ASP A 295 12.09 -5.65 26.84
N ILE A 296 11.41 -5.66 25.70
CA ILE A 296 11.90 -6.27 24.45
C ILE A 296 13.01 -5.42 23.85
N GLU A 297 12.97 -4.10 24.05
CA GLU A 297 14.06 -3.19 23.72
C GLU A 297 15.37 -3.57 24.42
N ALA A 298 15.35 -3.92 25.71
CA ALA A 298 16.53 -4.45 26.38
C ALA A 298 17.02 -5.78 25.77
N ILE A 299 16.12 -6.64 25.26
CA ILE A 299 16.53 -7.85 24.53
C ILE A 299 17.26 -7.47 23.24
N ARG A 300 16.70 -6.56 22.44
CA ARG A 300 17.34 -6.06 21.22
C ARG A 300 18.71 -5.45 21.51
N ASP A 301 18.83 -4.64 22.55
CA ASP A 301 20.09 -3.97 22.94
C ASP A 301 21.15 -4.94 23.50
N ASN A 302 20.74 -6.09 24.03
CA ASN A 302 21.65 -7.11 24.54
C ASN A 302 22.16 -8.04 23.43
N TYR A 303 21.33 -8.32 22.42
CA TYR A 303 21.65 -9.26 21.36
C TYR A 303 21.87 -8.61 19.99
N ALA A 304 21.86 -7.28 19.91
CA ALA A 304 21.99 -6.51 18.66
C ALA A 304 20.89 -6.87 17.63
N GLY A 305 19.63 -6.96 18.08
CA GLY A 305 18.51 -7.37 17.22
C GLY A 305 17.89 -6.22 16.42
N ASP A 306 18.19 -6.14 15.13
CA ASP A 306 17.64 -5.16 14.19
C ASP A 306 16.12 -5.23 14.10
N LEU A 307 15.57 -6.44 13.96
CA LEU A 307 14.13 -6.68 13.90
C LEU A 307 13.68 -7.62 15.02
N VAL A 308 12.37 -7.61 15.30
CA VAL A 308 11.72 -8.55 16.22
C VAL A 308 10.55 -9.22 15.50
N THR A 309 10.46 -10.53 15.66
CA THR A 309 9.30 -11.30 15.21
C THR A 309 8.79 -12.19 16.33
N LEU A 310 7.47 -12.26 16.51
CA LEU A 310 6.82 -13.19 17.42
C LEU A 310 6.16 -14.32 16.64
N VAL A 311 6.61 -15.55 16.85
CA VAL A 311 6.02 -16.77 16.26
C VAL A 311 5.03 -17.40 17.24
N ARG A 312 3.80 -17.63 16.79
CA ARG A 312 2.72 -18.21 17.60
C ARG A 312 1.76 -19.07 16.75
N PRO A 313 0.92 -19.92 17.32
CA PRO A 313 -0.15 -20.60 16.57
C PRO A 313 -1.19 -19.59 16.05
N TYR A 314 -1.78 -19.89 14.88
CA TYR A 314 -2.93 -19.16 14.33
C TYR A 314 -4.12 -19.19 15.30
N GLN A 315 -4.84 -18.07 15.40
CA GLN A 315 -6.05 -17.95 16.23
C GLN A 315 -7.29 -17.72 15.37
N ASP A 316 -8.40 -18.35 15.76
CA ASP A 316 -9.68 -18.13 15.10
C ASP A 316 -10.09 -16.65 15.20
N GLY A 317 -10.39 -16.05 14.06
CA GLY A 317 -10.74 -14.63 13.96
C GLY A 317 -9.57 -13.71 13.66
N ASP A 318 -8.33 -14.20 13.53
CA ASP A 318 -7.27 -13.43 12.89
C ASP A 318 -7.59 -13.27 11.39
N PRO A 319 -7.55 -12.04 10.84
CA PRO A 319 -7.85 -11.77 9.43
C PRO A 319 -6.78 -12.37 8.49
N SER A 320 -5.57 -12.61 9.02
CA SER A 320 -4.41 -13.07 8.28
C SER A 320 -3.51 -13.93 9.17
N CYS A 321 -2.58 -14.64 8.53
CA CYS A 321 -1.59 -15.49 9.19
C CYS A 321 -0.40 -14.73 9.79
N GLY A 322 -0.39 -13.41 9.70
CA GLY A 322 0.66 -12.56 10.26
C GLY A 322 0.25 -11.11 10.22
N VAL A 323 1.04 -10.26 10.87
CA VAL A 323 0.93 -8.81 10.71
C VAL A 323 2.29 -8.17 10.96
N ALA A 324 2.61 -7.15 10.17
CA ALA A 324 3.83 -6.36 10.33
C ALA A 324 3.58 -4.87 10.10
N TRP A 325 4.48 -4.04 10.62
CA TRP A 325 4.56 -2.64 10.20
C TRP A 325 5.16 -2.54 8.79
N LEU A 326 4.68 -1.59 7.99
CA LEU A 326 5.28 -1.25 6.69
C LEU A 326 6.29 -0.12 6.86
N THR A 327 7.57 -0.44 6.62
CA THR A 327 8.62 0.58 6.63
C THR A 327 8.65 1.30 5.29
N GLY A 328 8.53 2.63 5.31
CA GLY A 328 8.64 3.44 4.08
C GLY A 328 7.38 3.47 3.22
N GLU A 329 6.21 3.16 3.77
CA GLU A 329 4.91 3.29 3.10
C GLU A 329 4.78 4.59 2.28
N GLY A 330 4.02 4.55 1.18
CA GLY A 330 3.73 5.74 0.37
C GLY A 330 4.95 6.30 -0.36
N MET A 331 5.92 5.44 -0.69
CA MET A 331 7.22 5.81 -1.26
C MET A 331 8.11 6.65 -0.33
N HIS A 332 7.79 6.68 0.98
CA HIS A 332 8.51 7.44 2.01
C HIS A 332 9.69 6.65 2.62
N ARG A 333 10.46 5.93 1.80
CA ARG A 333 11.60 5.10 2.23
C ARG A 333 12.61 5.79 3.15
N ASN A 334 12.78 7.11 3.00
CA ASN A 334 13.75 7.90 3.76
C ASN A 334 13.15 8.72 4.91
N ALA A 335 11.85 8.59 5.20
CA ALA A 335 11.26 9.23 6.39
C ALA A 335 11.75 8.62 7.72
N GLY A 336 12.92 7.96 7.69
CA GLY A 336 13.52 7.19 8.74
C GLY A 336 12.69 5.96 9.01
N GLY A 337 13.03 4.83 8.37
CA GLY A 337 12.59 3.54 8.88
C GLY A 337 12.91 3.49 10.37
N SER A 338 11.88 3.59 11.20
CA SER A 338 12.11 3.83 12.61
C SER A 338 12.31 2.48 13.28
N PRO A 339 13.41 2.29 14.04
CA PRO A 339 13.62 1.06 14.77
C PRO A 339 12.48 0.77 15.76
N THR A 340 11.67 1.77 16.12
CA THR A 340 10.45 1.62 16.93
C THR A 340 9.43 0.70 16.29
N TYR A 341 9.34 0.64 14.96
CA TYR A 341 8.34 -0.17 14.24
C TYR A 341 8.93 -1.46 13.65
N GLY A 342 10.14 -1.86 14.07
CA GLY A 342 10.80 -3.10 13.63
C GLY A 342 10.20 -4.40 14.18
N TYR A 343 8.88 -4.54 14.20
CA TYR A 343 8.13 -5.63 14.86
C TYR A 343 7.17 -6.33 13.90
N SER A 344 7.09 -7.66 14.00
CA SER A 344 6.09 -8.49 13.30
C SER A 344 5.52 -9.57 14.20
N VAL A 345 4.34 -10.07 13.86
CA VAL A 345 3.72 -11.28 14.43
C VAL A 345 3.48 -12.27 13.30
N VAL A 346 3.88 -13.51 13.51
CA VAL A 346 3.81 -14.59 12.54
C VAL A 346 3.05 -15.77 13.13
N ASN A 347 2.06 -16.28 12.40
CA ASN A 347 1.32 -17.46 12.80
C ASN A 347 1.80 -18.74 12.10
N VAL A 348 1.73 -19.85 12.83
CA VAL A 348 1.95 -21.21 12.32
C VAL A 348 0.72 -22.09 12.54
N GLY A 349 0.67 -23.22 11.85
CA GLY A 349 -0.45 -24.16 11.94
C GLY A 349 -1.64 -23.71 11.10
N GLY A 350 -1.75 -24.22 9.88
CA GLY A 350 -2.77 -23.79 8.90
C GLY A 350 -2.34 -22.63 8.01
N CYS A 351 -1.23 -21.97 8.33
CA CYS A 351 -0.65 -20.86 7.58
C CYS A 351 0.41 -21.27 6.54
N SER A 352 0.66 -20.36 5.60
CA SER A 352 1.71 -20.49 4.58
C SER A 352 3.11 -20.65 5.23
N PRO A 353 3.98 -21.52 4.70
CA PRO A 353 5.36 -21.65 5.18
C PRO A 353 6.21 -20.39 4.89
N TYR A 354 5.75 -19.51 4.00
CA TYR A 354 6.46 -18.28 3.62
C TYR A 354 6.07 -17.06 4.45
N VAL A 355 5.20 -17.22 5.46
CA VAL A 355 4.70 -16.11 6.28
C VAL A 355 5.80 -15.27 6.91
N LEU A 356 6.86 -15.87 7.46
CA LEU A 356 7.97 -15.10 8.02
C LEU A 356 8.66 -14.24 6.96
N ALA A 357 8.84 -14.77 5.75
CA ALA A 357 9.43 -14.03 4.64
C ALA A 357 8.52 -12.87 4.18
N HIS A 358 7.20 -13.08 4.24
CA HIS A 358 6.19 -12.06 3.93
C HIS A 358 6.22 -10.91 4.94
N GLU A 359 6.07 -11.22 6.22
CA GLU A 359 6.01 -10.20 7.29
C GLU A 359 7.31 -9.39 7.39
N LEU A 360 8.46 -10.05 7.26
CA LEU A 360 9.74 -9.34 7.24
C LEU A 360 9.93 -8.55 5.94
N GLY A 361 9.28 -8.96 4.84
CA GLY A 361 9.18 -8.18 3.61
C GLY A 361 8.50 -6.83 3.82
N HIS A 362 7.41 -6.78 4.59
CA HIS A 362 6.77 -5.52 5.00
C HIS A 362 7.69 -4.64 5.85
N LEU A 363 8.41 -5.24 6.81
CA LEU A 363 9.41 -4.51 7.60
C LEU A 363 10.56 -3.95 6.74
N MET A 364 10.80 -4.54 5.57
CA MET A 364 11.77 -4.08 4.56
C MET A 364 11.09 -3.33 3.39
N GLY A 365 9.89 -2.80 3.61
CA GLY A 365 9.22 -1.86 2.71
C GLY A 365 8.56 -2.45 1.48
N SER A 366 8.37 -3.77 1.42
CA SER A 366 7.59 -4.40 0.37
C SER A 366 6.10 -4.39 0.71
N MET A 367 5.28 -3.96 -0.24
CA MET A 367 3.82 -4.06 -0.20
C MET A 367 3.36 -5.33 -0.92
N HIS A 368 2.05 -5.63 -0.88
CA HIS A 368 1.48 -6.79 -1.58
C HIS A 368 1.63 -6.72 -3.10
N ASP A 369 0.99 -7.60 -3.86
CA ASP A 369 0.83 -7.39 -5.29
C ASP A 369 -0.08 -6.20 -5.58
N ARG A 370 0.14 -5.51 -6.71
CA ARG A 370 -0.60 -4.29 -7.07
C ARG A 370 -2.11 -4.49 -7.11
N GLN A 371 -2.60 -5.68 -7.45
CA GLN A 371 -4.03 -5.97 -7.49
C GLN A 371 -4.65 -6.02 -6.09
N THR A 372 -3.89 -6.49 -5.10
CA THR A 372 -4.30 -6.57 -3.70
C THR A 372 -4.17 -5.22 -3.00
N SER A 373 -3.12 -4.46 -3.30
CA SER A 373 -2.86 -3.14 -2.71
C SER A 373 -3.69 -2.00 -3.29
N ARG A 374 -4.60 -2.32 -4.23
CA ARG A 374 -5.46 -1.34 -4.86
C ARG A 374 -6.79 -1.25 -4.12
N ASP A 375 -7.12 -0.05 -3.67
CA ASP A 375 -8.41 0.24 -3.06
C ASP A 375 -9.53 -0.03 -4.09
N PRO A 376 -10.51 -0.91 -3.78
CA PRO A 376 -11.56 -1.28 -4.72
C PRO A 376 -12.63 -0.19 -4.93
N GLU A 377 -12.73 0.81 -4.05
CA GLU A 377 -13.68 1.92 -4.12
C GLU A 377 -13.10 3.11 -4.88
N THR A 378 -11.86 3.49 -4.56
CA THR A 378 -11.19 4.66 -5.15
C THR A 378 -10.32 4.29 -6.37
N GLY A 379 -9.79 3.07 -6.40
CA GLY A 379 -8.82 2.64 -7.40
C GLY A 379 -7.38 3.05 -7.11
N ASN A 380 -7.16 3.76 -6.00
CA ASN A 380 -5.84 4.22 -5.56
C ASN A 380 -4.96 3.03 -5.16
N LEU A 381 -3.66 3.18 -5.33
CA LEU A 381 -2.69 2.13 -5.00
C LEU A 381 -1.92 2.50 -3.74
N ASP A 382 -1.91 1.61 -2.75
CA ASP A 382 -1.06 1.74 -1.57
C ASP A 382 0.37 1.30 -1.91
N TYR A 383 1.33 2.20 -1.74
CA TYR A 383 2.72 1.95 -2.10
C TYR A 383 3.57 1.46 -0.92
N GLY A 384 4.54 0.60 -1.22
CA GLY A 384 5.65 0.29 -0.32
C GLY A 384 6.71 1.40 -0.31
N ALA A 385 7.94 1.03 0.01
CA ALA A 385 9.11 1.92 0.04
C ALA A 385 9.41 2.60 -1.31
N TYR A 386 9.13 1.92 -2.42
CA TYR A 386 9.37 2.39 -3.78
C TYR A 386 8.16 2.08 -4.68
N ALA A 387 8.06 2.77 -5.83
CA ALA A 387 7.01 2.56 -6.83
C ALA A 387 6.93 1.10 -7.36
N PHE A 388 8.02 0.35 -7.26
CA PHE A 388 8.13 -1.05 -7.67
C PHE A 388 8.11 -2.06 -6.51
N SER A 389 7.93 -1.63 -5.25
CA SER A 389 7.99 -2.45 -4.03
C SER A 389 6.81 -3.43 -3.86
N PHE A 390 6.36 -4.09 -4.92
CA PHE A 390 5.18 -4.95 -4.92
C PHE A 390 5.52 -6.41 -5.16
N GLY A 391 4.74 -7.28 -4.52
CA GLY A 391 4.60 -8.67 -4.93
C GLY A 391 4.09 -8.79 -6.37
N TYR A 392 4.10 -10.01 -6.90
CA TYR A 392 3.66 -10.30 -8.26
C TYR A 392 2.75 -11.53 -8.26
N ARG A 393 1.60 -11.40 -8.92
CA ARG A 393 0.67 -12.50 -9.19
C ARG A 393 0.28 -12.48 -10.66
N ASN A 394 0.16 -13.69 -11.22
CA ASN A 394 -0.47 -13.96 -12.51
C ASN A 394 -1.40 -15.17 -12.39
N ASP A 395 -1.93 -15.64 -13.52
CA ASP A 395 -2.87 -16.78 -13.57
C ASP A 395 -2.21 -18.15 -13.26
N ALA A 396 -0.90 -18.19 -13.00
CA ALA A 396 -0.16 -19.42 -12.72
C ALA A 396 0.35 -19.49 -11.27
N PHE A 397 0.79 -18.36 -10.70
CA PHE A 397 1.38 -18.32 -9.35
C PHE A 397 1.30 -16.93 -8.70
N ALA A 398 1.64 -16.91 -7.41
CA ALA A 398 1.88 -15.69 -6.63
C ALA A 398 3.25 -15.76 -5.93
N THR A 399 4.00 -14.65 -5.94
CA THR A 399 5.27 -14.51 -5.19
C THR A 399 5.04 -14.34 -3.70
N VAL A 400 6.11 -14.34 -2.91
CA VAL A 400 6.06 -14.27 -1.43
C VAL A 400 5.19 -13.12 -0.93
N MET A 401 5.34 -11.91 -1.49
CA MET A 401 4.58 -10.72 -1.06
C MET A 401 3.17 -10.65 -1.66
N ALA A 402 2.82 -11.50 -2.63
CA ALA A 402 1.50 -11.45 -3.25
C ALA A 402 0.47 -12.26 -2.46
N TYR A 403 -0.77 -11.78 -2.41
CA TYR A 403 -1.90 -12.65 -2.06
C TYR A 403 -2.17 -13.57 -3.25
N PRO A 404 -2.51 -14.84 -3.06
CA PRO A 404 -2.55 -15.78 -4.18
C PRO A 404 -3.89 -15.82 -4.89
N GLN A 405 -4.98 -15.47 -4.19
CA GLN A 405 -6.36 -15.53 -4.71
C GLN A 405 -6.68 -16.84 -5.47
N GLY A 406 -6.25 -17.98 -4.91
CA GLY A 406 -6.46 -19.32 -5.49
C GLY A 406 -5.30 -19.85 -6.34
N MET A 407 -4.27 -19.03 -6.62
CA MET A 407 -3.05 -19.48 -7.30
C MET A 407 -2.04 -20.08 -6.31
N PRO A 408 -1.20 -21.06 -6.69
CA PRO A 408 -0.15 -21.53 -5.82
C PRO A 408 0.88 -20.43 -5.51
N ARG A 409 1.25 -20.29 -4.24
CA ARG A 409 2.36 -19.43 -3.84
C ARG A 409 3.69 -20.14 -4.05
N ILE A 410 4.69 -19.41 -4.53
CA ILE A 410 6.05 -19.89 -4.73
C ILE A 410 7.05 -19.20 -3.80
N GLY A 411 8.13 -19.88 -3.47
CA GLY A 411 9.21 -19.36 -2.61
C GLY A 411 10.14 -18.36 -3.28
N TYR A 412 9.59 -17.43 -4.07
CA TYR A 412 10.32 -16.37 -4.77
C TYR A 412 9.69 -15.02 -4.44
N PHE A 413 10.51 -14.01 -4.17
CA PHE A 413 10.13 -12.59 -4.24
C PHE A 413 10.07 -12.15 -5.70
N SER A 414 9.30 -11.10 -5.99
CA SER A 414 9.18 -10.60 -7.36
C SER A 414 10.52 -10.07 -7.87
N ASN A 415 10.86 -10.45 -9.10
CA ASN A 415 12.10 -10.07 -9.78
C ASN A 415 11.90 -10.17 -11.30
N PRO A 416 11.76 -9.05 -12.03
CA PRO A 416 11.51 -9.05 -13.47
C PRO A 416 12.69 -9.62 -14.28
N GLY A 417 13.92 -9.54 -13.75
CA GLY A 417 15.11 -10.09 -14.38
C GLY A 417 15.25 -11.62 -14.26
N SER A 418 14.41 -12.28 -13.46
CA SER A 418 14.44 -13.74 -13.25
C SER A 418 13.27 -14.44 -13.93
N THR A 419 13.56 -15.56 -14.59
CA THR A 419 12.54 -16.48 -15.15
C THR A 419 12.44 -17.79 -14.38
N ALA A 420 13.00 -17.85 -13.16
CA ALA A 420 13.02 -19.06 -12.34
C ALA A 420 11.60 -19.55 -11.96
N CYS A 421 10.59 -18.68 -12.06
CA CYS A 421 9.18 -18.97 -11.78
C CYS A 421 8.44 -19.67 -12.93
N GLY A 422 9.15 -20.17 -13.95
CA GLY A 422 8.57 -20.73 -15.18
C GLY A 422 8.06 -19.67 -16.18
N SER A 423 7.91 -18.43 -15.72
CA SER A 423 7.74 -17.19 -16.47
C SER A 423 8.57 -16.09 -15.78
N PRO A 424 8.60 -14.84 -16.27
CA PRO A 424 9.13 -13.72 -15.49
C PRO A 424 8.52 -13.71 -14.09
N CYS A 425 9.37 -13.53 -13.08
CA CYS A 425 8.97 -13.52 -11.67
C CYS A 425 8.44 -12.15 -11.20
N GLY A 426 8.36 -11.16 -12.08
CA GLY A 426 7.94 -9.80 -11.77
C GLY A 426 7.69 -8.97 -13.04
N ILE A 427 7.42 -7.68 -12.85
CA ILE A 427 7.24 -6.70 -13.93
C ILE A 427 8.24 -5.57 -13.69
N GLU A 428 8.98 -5.21 -14.73
CA GLU A 428 9.97 -4.11 -14.71
C GLU A 428 9.28 -2.81 -14.23
N GLU A 429 9.92 -2.11 -13.30
CA GLU A 429 9.42 -0.88 -12.65
C GLU A 429 8.05 -0.95 -11.96
N ALA A 430 7.42 -2.13 -11.85
CA ALA A 430 6.10 -2.27 -11.24
C ALA A 430 6.02 -3.34 -10.14
N SER A 431 6.82 -4.40 -10.22
CA SER A 431 6.84 -5.50 -9.26
C SER A 431 8.24 -6.11 -9.18
N ASP A 432 9.09 -5.50 -8.35
CA ASP A 432 10.48 -5.90 -8.10
C ASP A 432 10.83 -5.78 -6.61
N ASN A 433 10.34 -6.74 -5.82
CA ASN A 433 10.70 -6.82 -4.41
C ASN A 433 12.20 -7.04 -4.23
N VAL A 434 12.90 -7.75 -5.12
CA VAL A 434 14.34 -8.00 -4.95
C VAL A 434 15.13 -6.69 -4.95
N ARG A 435 14.83 -5.77 -5.89
CA ARG A 435 15.39 -4.41 -5.87
C ARG A 435 15.02 -3.68 -4.59
N SER A 436 13.73 -3.64 -4.24
CA SER A 436 13.24 -2.95 -3.03
C SER A 436 13.91 -3.44 -1.74
N LEU A 437 13.99 -4.75 -1.56
CA LEU A 437 14.56 -5.40 -0.39
C LEU A 437 16.07 -5.10 -0.28
N ASN A 438 16.79 -5.16 -1.40
CA ASN A 438 18.23 -4.89 -1.42
C ASN A 438 18.57 -3.43 -1.10
N LEU A 439 17.68 -2.49 -1.44
CA LEU A 439 17.81 -1.07 -1.12
C LEU A 439 17.47 -0.77 0.35
N MET A 440 16.45 -1.43 0.91
CA MET A 440 16.07 -1.24 2.31
C MET A 440 17.00 -1.97 3.30
N ALA A 441 17.61 -3.09 2.89
CA ALA A 441 18.36 -3.96 3.80
C ALA A 441 19.49 -3.27 4.59
N PRO A 442 20.34 -2.40 4.01
CA PRO A 442 21.40 -1.72 4.77
C PRO A 442 20.87 -0.84 5.90
N MET A 443 19.78 -0.09 5.65
CA MET A 443 19.12 0.73 6.68
C MET A 443 18.60 -0.15 7.82
N ILE A 444 17.92 -1.25 7.48
CA ILE A 444 17.36 -2.17 8.48
C ILE A 444 18.46 -2.82 9.32
N ALA A 445 19.56 -3.28 8.70
CA ALA A 445 20.72 -3.84 9.39
C ALA A 445 21.46 -2.81 10.28
N GLY A 446 21.18 -1.52 10.11
CA GLY A 446 21.69 -0.43 10.95
C GLY A 446 20.86 -0.19 12.22
N PHE A 447 19.69 -0.82 12.38
CA PHE A 447 18.81 -0.55 13.53
C PHE A 447 19.44 -0.89 14.88
N ARG A 448 20.20 -1.99 14.97
CA ARG A 448 20.96 -2.38 16.17
C ARG A 448 22.36 -2.87 15.80
N GLY A 449 23.07 -2.09 14.99
CA GLY A 449 24.49 -2.31 14.66
C GLY A 449 25.42 -2.34 15.89
N THR A 450 26.74 -2.25 15.70
CA THR A 450 27.73 -2.36 16.81
C THR A 450 27.31 -1.53 18.03
N LYS A 451 27.16 -2.17 19.20
CA LYS A 451 26.51 -1.56 20.37
C LYS A 451 27.11 -0.20 20.76
N GLY A 452 26.23 0.79 20.91
CA GLY A 452 26.59 2.14 21.35
C GLY A 452 27.34 2.95 20.29
N THR A 453 27.27 2.54 19.01
CA THR A 453 27.86 3.29 17.89
C THR A 453 26.77 3.99 17.09
N VAL A 454 27.15 5.10 16.46
CA VAL A 454 26.30 5.84 15.53
C VAL A 454 26.67 5.51 14.09
N SER A 455 25.67 5.52 13.21
CA SER A 455 25.81 5.44 11.76
C SER A 455 24.95 6.50 11.07
N ILE A 456 25.37 6.92 9.89
CA ILE A 456 24.53 7.67 8.95
C ILE A 456 24.07 6.72 7.84
N SER A 457 22.83 6.83 7.40
CA SER A 457 22.27 5.94 6.36
C SER A 457 22.18 6.63 5.01
N ASP A 458 22.40 5.85 3.96
CA ASP A 458 22.11 6.26 2.58
C ASP A 458 20.64 6.66 2.43
N VAL A 459 20.41 7.58 1.50
CA VAL A 459 19.10 8.14 1.20
C VAL A 459 18.94 8.20 -0.30
N GLU A 460 17.73 7.94 -0.79
CA GLU A 460 17.43 8.06 -2.21
C GLU A 460 16.15 8.85 -2.37
N ALA A 461 16.16 10.00 -3.02
CA ALA A 461 14.95 10.80 -3.24
C ALA A 461 14.79 11.05 -4.73
N VAL A 462 13.55 11.01 -5.20
CA VAL A 462 13.23 11.38 -6.58
C VAL A 462 13.23 12.89 -6.67
N GLU A 463 13.85 13.41 -7.72
CA GLU A 463 13.83 14.82 -8.06
C GLU A 463 12.38 15.33 -8.21
N LEU A 464 12.16 16.62 -7.95
CA LEU A 464 10.87 17.28 -8.15
C LEU A 464 10.98 18.24 -9.33
N ARG A 465 9.84 18.76 -9.81
CA ARG A 465 9.82 19.68 -10.95
C ARG A 465 10.34 21.04 -10.57
N ALA A 466 10.59 21.86 -11.60
CA ALA A 466 10.84 23.27 -11.43
C ALA A 466 9.79 23.93 -10.53
N SER A 467 10.28 24.73 -9.59
CA SER A 467 9.54 25.48 -8.54
C SER A 467 9.07 24.68 -7.32
N HIS A 468 9.37 23.38 -7.26
CA HIS A 468 9.13 22.56 -6.07
C HIS A 468 10.44 22.27 -5.33
N GLU A 469 10.33 22.04 -4.02
CA GLU A 469 11.45 21.71 -3.16
C GLU A 469 11.01 20.60 -2.21
N LEU A 470 11.91 19.65 -1.96
CA LEU A 470 11.69 18.53 -1.02
C LEU A 470 12.62 18.67 0.16
N GLU A 471 12.08 18.94 1.34
CA GLU A 471 12.84 18.79 2.58
C GLU A 471 12.84 17.32 3.01
N LEU A 472 14.02 16.71 3.05
CA LEU A 472 14.23 15.34 3.51
C LEU A 472 15.23 15.31 4.67
N TYR A 473 15.19 14.23 5.44
CA TYR A 473 16.08 14.04 6.58
C TYR A 473 17.00 12.85 6.31
N VAL A 474 18.31 13.09 6.34
CA VAL A 474 19.30 12.00 6.29
C VAL A 474 19.34 11.30 7.64
N PRO A 475 18.98 10.00 7.73
CA PRO A 475 18.88 9.31 9.01
C PRO A 475 20.24 9.17 9.69
N VAL A 476 20.27 9.53 10.97
CA VAL A 476 21.38 9.25 11.87
C VAL A 476 20.86 8.29 12.94
N LEU A 477 21.41 7.08 12.95
CA LEU A 477 20.95 5.98 13.79
C LEU A 477 21.99 5.65 14.85
N LEU A 478 21.53 5.48 16.09
CA LEU A 478 22.35 5.08 17.22
C LEU A 478 21.88 3.70 17.69
N SER A 479 22.79 2.72 17.69
CA SER A 479 22.46 1.33 18.02
C SER A 479 22.13 1.07 19.50
N GLY A 480 22.33 2.08 20.36
CA GLY A 480 21.91 2.09 21.77
C GLY A 480 21.28 3.43 22.15
N PRO A 481 20.74 3.59 23.36
CA PRO A 481 20.19 4.86 23.81
C PRO A 481 21.27 5.94 23.90
N ALA A 482 20.96 7.16 23.45
CA ALA A 482 21.85 8.30 23.62
C ALA A 482 22.16 8.52 25.11
N PRO A 483 23.40 8.94 25.45
CA PRO A 483 23.85 9.08 26.83
C PRO A 483 23.11 10.21 27.56
N ALA A 484 23.31 10.33 28.87
CA ALA A 484 22.54 11.25 29.73
C ALA A 484 22.71 12.73 29.37
N GLU A 485 23.85 13.08 28.80
CA GLU A 485 24.19 14.40 28.25
C GLU A 485 23.66 14.63 26.81
N GLY A 486 23.14 13.58 26.17
CA GLY A 486 22.77 13.55 24.75
C GLY A 486 23.98 13.39 23.84
N ALA A 487 23.74 13.37 22.53
CA ALA A 487 24.81 13.27 21.54
C ALA A 487 24.53 14.18 20.35
N THR A 488 25.54 14.96 19.93
CA THR A 488 25.39 15.88 18.79
C THR A 488 26.36 15.50 17.67
N PHE A 489 25.80 15.33 16.48
CA PHE A 489 26.56 15.00 15.28
C PHE A 489 26.35 16.08 14.22
N GLU A 490 27.40 16.37 13.48
CA GLU A 490 27.40 17.24 12.30
C GLU A 490 27.55 16.37 11.06
N VAL A 491 26.93 16.78 9.97
CA VAL A 491 27.10 16.15 8.66
C VAL A 491 27.73 17.13 7.71
N GLN A 492 28.78 16.68 7.03
CA GLN A 492 29.56 17.46 6.08
C GLN A 492 29.40 16.87 4.68
N VAL A 493 29.23 17.71 3.67
CA VAL A 493 29.37 17.28 2.28
C VAL A 493 30.86 17.11 1.98
N ILE A 494 31.24 15.92 1.52
CA ILE A 494 32.63 15.55 1.20
C ILE A 494 32.86 15.29 -0.30
N GLY A 495 31.81 15.34 -1.11
CA GLY A 495 31.85 15.13 -2.55
C GLY A 495 30.47 14.82 -3.09
N GLY A 496 30.42 14.28 -4.30
CA GLY A 496 29.17 14.02 -5.02
C GLY A 496 29.23 14.56 -6.44
N THR A 497 28.19 14.30 -7.20
CA THR A 497 27.96 14.91 -8.52
C THR A 497 27.02 16.11 -8.43
N ALA A 498 26.10 16.10 -7.45
CA ALA A 498 25.17 17.19 -7.20
C ALA A 498 25.87 18.45 -6.68
N THR A 499 25.32 19.59 -7.02
CA THR A 499 25.80 20.95 -6.82
C THR A 499 24.95 21.72 -5.81
N GLN A 500 25.57 22.16 -4.71
CA GLN A 500 24.89 22.98 -3.70
C GLN A 500 24.40 24.32 -4.28
N GLY A 501 23.10 24.59 -4.12
CA GLY A 501 22.41 25.77 -4.61
C GLY A 501 21.78 25.61 -5.99
N VAL A 502 22.09 24.52 -6.70
CA VAL A 502 21.41 24.09 -7.93
C VAL A 502 20.48 22.94 -7.57
N ASP A 503 21.02 21.79 -7.17
CA ASP A 503 20.22 20.54 -6.98
C ASP A 503 19.81 20.34 -5.52
N TYR A 504 20.56 20.93 -4.58
CA TYR A 504 20.23 20.87 -3.15
C TYR A 504 20.70 22.07 -2.34
N ARG A 505 20.09 22.28 -1.17
CA ARG A 505 20.54 23.21 -0.13
C ARG A 505 20.68 22.50 1.19
N MET A 506 21.86 22.64 1.79
CA MET A 506 22.17 22.14 3.12
C MET A 506 22.78 23.29 3.94
N PRO A 507 22.34 23.53 5.19
CA PRO A 507 22.96 24.51 6.07
C PRO A 507 24.44 24.20 6.32
N ALA A 508 25.27 25.23 6.48
CA ALA A 508 26.71 25.05 6.74
C ALA A 508 27.01 24.35 8.09
N ASP A 509 26.07 24.41 9.05
CA ASP A 509 26.13 23.81 10.38
C ASP A 509 25.11 22.68 10.57
N ALA A 510 24.76 22.00 9.47
CA ALA A 510 23.82 20.89 9.44
C ALA A 510 24.18 19.82 10.47
N SER A 511 23.37 19.74 11.52
CA SER A 511 23.63 18.90 12.68
C SER A 511 22.34 18.32 13.24
N THR A 512 22.49 17.23 14.00
CA THR A 512 21.39 16.56 14.68
C THR A 512 21.75 16.33 16.14
N TYR A 513 20.79 16.55 17.02
CA TYR A 513 20.92 16.28 18.46
C TYR A 513 20.03 15.11 18.85
N LEU A 514 20.65 14.06 19.39
CA LEU A 514 19.97 12.93 20.00
C LEU A 514 19.79 13.22 21.49
N SER A 515 18.55 13.53 21.88
CA SER A 515 18.16 13.68 23.28
C SER A 515 18.46 12.41 24.08
N PRO A 516 18.75 12.49 25.39
CA PRO A 516 19.01 11.32 26.22
C PRO A 516 17.95 10.23 26.06
N GLY A 517 18.39 8.98 25.84
CA GLY A 517 17.51 7.83 25.58
C GLY A 517 17.01 7.67 24.14
N TRP A 518 17.14 8.69 23.29
CA TRP A 518 16.76 8.60 21.87
C TRP A 518 17.81 7.82 21.07
N ARG A 519 17.36 7.22 19.96
CA ARG A 519 18.19 6.34 19.11
C ARG A 519 18.27 6.78 17.65
N SER A 520 17.55 7.83 17.28
CA SER A 520 17.50 8.28 15.89
C SER A 520 17.29 9.77 15.82
N GLY A 521 17.94 10.38 14.85
CA GLY A 521 17.78 11.77 14.45
C GLY A 521 17.84 11.87 12.94
N GLY A 522 17.72 13.09 12.45
CA GLY A 522 17.86 13.37 11.03
C GLY A 522 18.61 14.68 10.83
N VAL A 523 19.30 14.78 9.71
CA VAL A 523 19.86 16.06 9.24
C VAL A 523 19.06 16.53 8.03
N PRO A 524 18.48 17.74 8.07
CA PRO A 524 17.66 18.24 6.97
C PRO A 524 18.53 18.60 5.76
N ILE A 525 18.08 18.18 4.58
CA ILE A 525 18.57 18.58 3.27
C ILE A 525 17.35 18.97 2.44
N VAL A 526 17.41 20.08 1.73
CA VAL A 526 16.36 20.49 0.80
C VAL A 526 16.83 20.16 -0.61
N LEU A 527 16.15 19.28 -1.33
CA LEU A 527 16.34 19.14 -2.77
C LEU A 527 15.59 20.24 -3.48
N ILE A 528 16.23 20.81 -4.49
CA ILE A 528 15.65 21.77 -5.40
C ILE A 528 15.23 20.97 -6.62
N GLY A 529 13.97 21.10 -7.01
CA GLY A 529 13.50 20.51 -8.25
C GLY A 529 13.69 21.44 -9.44
N ASP A 530 14.03 20.87 -10.59
CA ASP A 530 13.99 21.55 -11.87
C ASP A 530 13.41 20.68 -13.01
N ASP A 531 13.63 21.08 -14.25
CA ASP A 531 13.10 20.37 -15.43
C ASP A 531 14.26 20.08 -16.44
N GLU A 532 15.53 20.19 -15.99
CA GLU A 532 16.71 19.94 -16.79
C GLU A 532 16.93 18.42 -16.91
N ILE A 533 17.30 17.94 -18.10
CA ILE A 533 17.55 16.52 -18.29
C ILE A 533 18.96 16.21 -17.79
N GLU A 534 19.04 15.54 -16.65
CA GLU A 534 20.27 15.12 -16.01
C GLU A 534 20.26 13.63 -15.63
N PRO A 535 21.44 13.00 -15.44
CA PRO A 535 21.50 11.65 -14.87
C PRO A 535 21.27 11.69 -13.35
N ASP A 536 21.03 10.52 -12.73
CA ASP A 536 21.05 10.40 -11.27
C ASP A 536 22.31 11.04 -10.67
N GLU A 537 22.10 11.87 -9.65
CA GLU A 537 23.16 12.58 -8.97
C GLU A 537 23.36 12.11 -7.53
N THR A 538 24.50 12.46 -6.95
CA THR A 538 24.85 12.05 -5.60
C THR A 538 25.38 13.20 -4.75
N ILE A 539 25.08 13.15 -3.46
CA ILE A 539 25.74 13.93 -2.41
C ILE A 539 26.44 12.93 -1.49
N LEU A 540 27.77 13.00 -1.40
CA LEU A 540 28.55 12.19 -0.47
C LEU A 540 28.66 12.94 0.86
N LEU A 541 28.15 12.31 1.91
CA LEU A 541 28.03 12.87 3.24
C LEU A 541 29.00 12.19 4.20
N ARG A 542 29.51 12.96 5.17
CA ARG A 542 30.32 12.47 6.28
C ARG A 542 29.77 12.92 7.62
N LEU A 543 29.48 11.95 8.49
CA LEU A 543 29.10 12.16 9.88
C LEU A 543 30.34 12.44 10.74
N VAL A 544 30.27 13.49 11.57
CA VAL A 544 31.33 13.91 12.49
C VAL A 544 30.72 14.17 13.87
N ALA A 545 31.33 13.60 14.92
CA ALA A 545 30.92 13.87 16.29
C ALA A 545 31.37 15.28 16.71
N ARG A 546 30.45 16.09 17.27
CA ARG A 546 30.83 17.41 17.83
C ARG A 546 31.58 17.25 19.15
N ALA A 547 32.39 18.26 19.47
CA ALA A 547 33.14 18.32 20.73
C ALA A 547 32.19 18.09 21.93
N GLY A 548 32.56 17.16 22.81
CA GLY A 548 31.73 16.74 23.94
C GLY A 548 30.89 15.48 23.69
N THR A 549 30.80 14.99 22.45
CA THR A 549 30.12 13.73 22.13
C THR A 549 31.09 12.56 22.21
N ASN A 550 30.87 11.65 23.16
CA ASN A 550 31.70 10.44 23.38
C ASN A 550 31.09 9.17 22.77
N VAL A 551 30.36 9.31 21.68
CA VAL A 551 29.74 8.19 20.97
C VAL A 551 30.62 7.79 19.77
N PRO A 552 31.11 6.54 19.70
CA PRO A 552 31.89 6.06 18.56
C PRO A 552 31.04 6.01 17.28
N ILE A 553 31.66 6.33 16.14
CA ILE A 553 31.03 6.25 14.82
C ILE A 553 31.42 4.91 14.18
N ALA A 554 30.44 4.07 13.86
CA ALA A 554 30.67 2.80 13.15
C ALA A 554 30.67 2.98 11.63
N ASP A 555 29.72 3.79 11.13
CA ASP A 555 29.67 4.20 9.73
C ASP A 555 29.58 5.72 9.66
N ALA A 556 30.62 6.32 9.08
CA ALA A 556 30.75 7.76 9.00
C ALA A 556 30.31 8.32 7.66
N THR A 557 29.91 7.49 6.69
CA THR A 557 29.64 7.94 5.32
C THR A 557 28.27 7.51 4.85
N ALA A 558 27.59 8.39 4.13
CA ALA A 558 26.35 8.07 3.44
C ALA A 558 26.35 8.71 2.06
N THR A 559 25.64 8.09 1.14
CA THR A 559 25.31 8.62 -0.18
C THR A 559 23.83 9.00 -0.18
N LEU A 560 23.55 10.28 -0.42
CA LEU A 560 22.23 10.71 -0.84
C LEU A 560 22.21 10.68 -2.37
N THR A 561 21.33 9.87 -2.95
CA THR A 561 21.12 9.80 -4.41
C THR A 561 19.88 10.62 -4.75
N ILE A 562 20.04 11.59 -5.64
CA ILE A 562 18.95 12.33 -6.29
C ILE A 562 18.67 11.55 -7.58
N VAL A 563 17.52 10.88 -7.61
CA VAL A 563 17.10 10.09 -8.78
C VAL A 563 16.44 11.05 -9.74
N ALA A 564 17.04 11.19 -10.92
CA ALA A 564 16.53 12.06 -11.97
C ALA A 564 15.17 11.55 -12.43
N ASP A 565 14.19 12.46 -12.50
CA ASP A 565 12.87 12.13 -13.02
C ASP A 565 12.56 12.74 -14.38
N ASP A 566 13.59 13.36 -14.99
CA ASP A 566 13.55 13.99 -16.30
C ASP A 566 14.23 13.18 -17.43
N PRO A 567 13.66 13.19 -18.66
CA PRO A 567 12.44 13.89 -19.03
C PRO A 567 11.18 13.19 -18.51
N ARG A 568 10.30 13.96 -17.88
CA ARG A 568 8.99 13.45 -17.42
C ARG A 568 8.07 13.08 -18.58
N PRO A 569 7.26 12.02 -18.44
CA PRO A 569 6.12 11.76 -19.32
C PRO A 569 5.25 12.99 -19.57
N MET A 570 4.96 13.27 -20.85
CA MET A 570 4.16 14.41 -21.23
C MET A 570 2.68 14.04 -21.39
N ILE A 571 1.82 14.64 -20.58
CA ILE A 571 0.37 14.56 -20.73
C ILE A 571 -0.09 15.72 -21.59
N THR A 572 -0.50 15.40 -22.81
CA THR A 572 -0.99 16.39 -23.78
C THR A 572 -2.49 16.27 -23.96
N GLY A 573 -3.14 17.35 -24.37
CA GLY A 573 -4.55 17.28 -24.68
C GLY A 573 -5.11 18.51 -25.35
N ARG A 574 -6.38 18.41 -25.69
CA ARG A 574 -7.20 19.51 -26.20
C ARG A 574 -8.53 19.50 -25.47
N LEU A 575 -8.98 20.68 -25.10
CA LEU A 575 -10.32 20.89 -24.56
C LEU A 575 -11.31 20.92 -25.72
N TRP A 576 -12.33 20.09 -25.62
CA TRP A 576 -13.42 20.01 -26.58
C TRP A 576 -14.67 20.58 -25.93
N PHE A 577 -15.28 21.55 -26.63
CA PHE A 577 -16.50 22.20 -26.21
C PHE A 577 -17.67 21.69 -27.05
N PRO A 578 -18.88 21.61 -26.47
CA PRO A 578 -20.08 21.31 -27.22
C PRO A 578 -20.35 22.26 -28.40
N LEU A 579 -21.10 21.74 -29.38
CA LEU A 579 -21.55 22.51 -30.55
C LEU A 579 -22.35 23.75 -30.11
N GLY A 580 -21.95 24.93 -30.59
CA GLY A 580 -22.63 26.21 -30.33
C GLY A 580 -21.99 27.08 -29.26
N ILE A 581 -20.94 26.60 -28.57
CA ILE A 581 -20.08 27.44 -27.73
C ILE A 581 -18.91 27.94 -28.58
N ASP A 582 -18.79 29.26 -28.73
CA ASP A 582 -17.60 29.87 -29.31
C ASP A 582 -16.45 29.74 -28.32
N SER A 583 -15.51 28.84 -28.61
CA SER A 583 -14.33 28.63 -27.77
C SER A 583 -13.29 29.73 -27.94
N ALA A 584 -13.44 30.62 -28.94
CA ALA A 584 -12.50 31.71 -29.18
C ALA A 584 -12.55 32.72 -28.03
N GLY A 585 -11.46 32.80 -27.25
CA GLY A 585 -11.34 33.70 -26.11
C GLY A 585 -11.76 33.12 -24.77
N LEU A 586 -12.15 31.83 -24.72
CA LEU A 586 -12.33 31.13 -23.44
C LEU A 586 -10.97 30.80 -22.82
N ASN A 587 -10.80 31.10 -21.54
CA ASN A 587 -9.62 30.74 -20.76
C ASN A 587 -10.06 29.92 -19.55
N PRO A 588 -10.47 28.66 -19.74
CA PRO A 588 -10.87 27.80 -18.64
C PRO A 588 -9.67 27.54 -17.72
N THR A 589 -9.93 27.52 -16.42
CA THR A 589 -8.93 27.18 -15.41
C THR A 589 -9.17 25.73 -15.01
N LEU A 590 -8.15 24.89 -15.09
CA LEU A 590 -8.24 23.49 -14.69
C LEU A 590 -7.44 23.27 -13.40
N LYS A 591 -7.89 22.30 -12.61
CA LYS A 591 -7.15 21.76 -11.48
C LYS A 591 -6.44 20.50 -11.92
N VAL A 592 -5.14 20.39 -11.69
CA VAL A 592 -4.38 19.16 -11.91
C VAL A 592 -3.78 18.69 -10.58
N TYR A 593 -3.97 17.42 -10.28
CA TYR A 593 -3.51 16.77 -9.05
C TYR A 593 -2.49 15.69 -9.40
N GLY A 594 -1.50 15.49 -8.54
CA GLY A 594 -0.54 14.37 -8.65
C GLY A 594 0.49 14.55 -9.75
N VAL A 595 0.92 15.79 -10.00
CA VAL A 595 1.88 16.07 -11.08
C VAL A 595 3.27 15.50 -10.74
N ASP A 596 3.63 15.47 -9.45
CA ASP A 596 4.93 14.95 -8.98
C ASP A 596 4.83 13.59 -8.29
N GLY A 597 3.67 12.94 -8.31
CA GLY A 597 3.47 11.64 -7.67
C GLY A 597 3.52 11.65 -6.13
N THR A 598 3.86 12.79 -5.52
CA THR A 598 3.95 12.98 -4.06
C THR A 598 2.80 13.81 -3.48
N ASP A 599 1.89 14.33 -4.31
CA ASP A 599 0.80 15.20 -3.85
C ASP A 599 -0.27 14.39 -3.13
N GLU A 600 -0.16 14.31 -1.81
CA GLU A 600 -1.21 13.74 -0.96
C GLU A 600 -2.37 14.73 -0.78
N GLY A 601 -3.59 14.29 -1.08
CA GLY A 601 -4.84 15.00 -0.74
C GLY A 601 -5.41 15.91 -1.82
N ASP A 602 -6.12 16.97 -1.40
CA ASP A 602 -6.80 17.94 -2.28
C ASP A 602 -5.86 19.02 -2.85
N TYR A 603 -4.54 18.81 -2.81
CA TYR A 603 -3.60 19.75 -3.41
C TYR A 603 -3.65 19.67 -4.93
N TRP A 604 -3.88 20.81 -5.57
CA TRP A 604 -3.93 20.92 -7.03
C TRP A 604 -3.10 22.10 -7.50
N GLU A 605 -2.51 21.93 -8.66
CA GLU A 605 -1.93 23.02 -9.42
C GLU A 605 -2.92 23.58 -10.43
N THR A 606 -2.77 24.87 -10.71
CA THR A 606 -3.59 25.53 -11.71
C THR A 606 -3.02 25.28 -13.11
N LEU A 607 -3.77 24.54 -13.92
CA LEU A 607 -3.48 24.36 -15.33
C LEU A 607 -4.22 25.41 -16.16
N TRP A 608 -3.46 26.19 -16.94
CA TRP A 608 -3.96 27.19 -17.87
C TRP A 608 -3.76 26.68 -19.30
N PRO A 609 -4.82 26.20 -19.99
CA PRO A 609 -4.71 25.82 -21.39
C PRO A 609 -4.26 26.98 -22.27
N ASN A 610 -3.57 26.64 -23.36
CA ASN A 610 -3.17 27.57 -24.40
C ASN A 610 -4.39 28.22 -25.07
N ALA A 611 -4.17 29.34 -25.76
CA ALA A 611 -5.24 30.06 -26.48
C ALA A 611 -5.96 29.19 -27.54
N ASP A 612 -5.29 28.18 -28.08
CA ASP A 612 -5.87 27.21 -29.01
C ASP A 612 -6.55 26.02 -28.31
N GLN A 613 -6.74 26.12 -27.00
CA GLN A 613 -7.36 25.13 -26.12
C GLN A 613 -6.57 23.83 -25.98
N THR A 614 -5.26 23.84 -26.26
CA THR A 614 -4.37 22.72 -25.98
C THR A 614 -3.69 22.86 -24.63
N PHE A 615 -3.22 21.75 -24.08
CA PHE A 615 -2.35 21.75 -22.91
C PHE A 615 -1.28 20.66 -23.04
N ALA A 616 -0.19 20.88 -22.32
CA ALA A 616 0.89 19.92 -22.13
C ALA A 616 1.39 20.07 -20.70
N ILE A 617 1.49 18.98 -19.97
CA ILE A 617 1.90 18.96 -18.56
C ILE A 617 2.91 17.81 -18.41
N PRO A 618 4.15 18.07 -17.96
CA PRO A 618 5.04 17.00 -17.55
C PRO A 618 4.50 16.39 -16.26
N VAL A 619 4.50 15.06 -16.15
CA VAL A 619 3.99 14.34 -14.98
C VAL A 619 5.02 13.30 -14.58
N ALA A 620 5.38 13.26 -13.29
CA ALA A 620 6.34 12.31 -12.77
C ALA A 620 5.91 10.87 -13.07
N TYR A 621 6.89 10.03 -13.40
CA TYR A 621 6.65 8.65 -13.77
C TYR A 621 5.93 7.89 -12.65
N GLY A 622 4.91 7.10 -13.02
CA GLY A 622 4.09 6.32 -12.08
C GLY A 622 3.02 7.12 -11.34
N SER A 623 2.96 8.45 -11.51
CA SER A 623 1.99 9.28 -10.79
C SER A 623 0.55 9.02 -11.21
N GLU A 624 -0.37 9.13 -10.26
CA GLU A 624 -1.80 9.21 -10.51
C GLU A 624 -2.17 10.67 -10.80
N LEU A 625 -2.65 10.92 -12.02
CA LEU A 625 -3.04 12.25 -12.47
C LEU A 625 -4.56 12.38 -12.48
N ARG A 626 -5.07 13.38 -11.77
CA ARG A 626 -6.48 13.80 -11.86
C ARG A 626 -6.55 15.21 -12.43
N ILE A 627 -7.37 15.42 -13.45
CA ILE A 627 -7.62 16.74 -14.04
C ILE A 627 -9.11 17.07 -13.95
N GLU A 628 -9.42 18.23 -13.39
CA GLU A 628 -10.78 18.68 -13.14
C GLU A 628 -10.98 20.13 -13.58
N ASN A 629 -12.24 20.53 -13.74
CA ASN A 629 -12.55 21.93 -13.99
C ASN A 629 -12.52 22.74 -12.68
N TYR A 630 -11.95 23.95 -12.71
CA TYR A 630 -12.03 24.86 -11.57
C TYR A 630 -13.46 25.45 -11.47
N PRO A 631 -14.08 25.49 -10.27
CA PRO A 631 -15.42 26.04 -10.09
C PRO A 631 -15.37 27.57 -10.17
N SER A 632 -15.32 28.10 -11.38
CA SER A 632 -15.60 29.50 -11.68
C SER A 632 -16.33 29.64 -13.02
N THR A 633 -17.67 29.65 -12.91
CA THR A 633 -18.65 30.46 -13.65
C THR A 633 -18.34 30.82 -15.12
N ALA A 634 -18.97 30.09 -16.07
CA ALA A 634 -19.78 30.61 -17.20
C ALA A 634 -19.83 29.66 -18.42
N TRP A 635 -18.90 28.70 -18.54
CA TRP A 635 -18.61 28.09 -19.85
C TRP A 635 -18.94 26.59 -20.01
N GLY A 636 -19.19 25.85 -18.92
CA GLY A 636 -19.64 24.45 -18.96
C GLY A 636 -19.07 23.59 -17.83
N ALA A 637 -19.50 22.33 -17.79
CA ALA A 637 -19.00 21.31 -16.87
C ALA A 637 -18.09 20.32 -17.61
N MET A 638 -17.20 19.61 -16.92
CA MET A 638 -16.31 18.62 -17.51
C MET A 638 -16.26 17.41 -16.61
N LYS A 639 -16.30 16.20 -17.17
CA LYS A 639 -16.05 14.99 -16.39
C LYS A 639 -14.57 14.98 -15.97
N PRO A 640 -14.25 14.77 -14.68
CA PRO A 640 -12.86 14.59 -14.24
C PRO A 640 -12.14 13.53 -15.09
N ALA A 641 -10.94 13.85 -15.54
CA ALA A 641 -10.07 12.89 -16.20
C ALA A 641 -9.12 12.29 -15.17
N LEU A 642 -9.10 10.96 -15.10
CA LEU A 642 -8.22 10.22 -14.20
C LEU A 642 -7.27 9.34 -15.02
N VAL A 643 -5.98 9.45 -14.74
CA VAL A 643 -4.94 8.54 -15.22
C VAL A 643 -4.28 7.94 -14.00
N GLN A 644 -4.53 6.66 -13.77
CA GLN A 644 -4.09 5.99 -12.54
C GLN A 644 -2.56 5.89 -12.42
N GLU A 645 -1.85 5.70 -13.53
CA GLU A 645 -0.38 5.66 -13.55
C GLU A 645 0.13 6.19 -14.89
N VAL A 646 1.03 7.16 -14.84
CA VAL A 646 1.67 7.73 -16.03
C VAL A 646 3.04 7.10 -16.26
N HIS A 647 3.14 6.17 -17.23
CA HIS A 647 4.40 5.49 -17.57
C HIS A 647 5.07 6.02 -18.85
N GLY A 648 4.52 7.10 -19.42
CA GLY A 648 4.97 7.68 -20.69
C GLY A 648 3.94 8.64 -21.27
N ASP A 649 4.32 9.27 -22.38
CA ASP A 649 3.49 10.28 -23.04
C ASP A 649 2.08 9.78 -23.33
N ARG A 650 1.09 10.61 -23.00
CA ARG A 650 -0.31 10.27 -23.21
C ARG A 650 -1.12 11.47 -23.66
N ALA A 651 -1.97 11.24 -24.64
CA ALA A 651 -2.97 12.21 -25.06
C ALA A 651 -4.28 12.00 -24.29
N LEU A 652 -4.79 13.06 -23.65
CA LEU A 652 -6.06 13.08 -22.94
C LEU A 652 -7.00 14.10 -23.59
N PRO A 653 -8.05 13.66 -24.30
CA PRO A 653 -9.11 14.57 -24.71
C PRO A 653 -9.96 14.93 -23.49
N LEU A 654 -10.06 16.22 -23.18
CA LEU A 654 -10.92 16.73 -22.12
C LEU A 654 -12.20 17.26 -22.75
N MET A 655 -13.35 16.68 -22.41
CA MET A 655 -14.63 17.03 -23.02
C MET A 655 -15.51 17.77 -22.02
N PHE A 656 -15.87 19.00 -22.36
CA PHE A 656 -16.94 19.71 -21.69
C PHE A 656 -18.30 19.10 -22.08
N LEU A 657 -19.19 19.02 -21.11
CA LEU A 657 -20.53 18.46 -21.23
C LEU A 657 -21.49 19.48 -21.83
N ASP A 658 -22.52 18.98 -22.53
CA ASP A 658 -23.69 19.78 -22.91
C ASP A 658 -24.38 20.31 -21.66
N THR A 659 -24.48 21.64 -21.54
CA THR A 659 -25.14 22.29 -20.42
C THR A 659 -26.28 23.19 -20.87
N TYR A 660 -27.36 23.24 -20.09
CA TYR A 660 -28.47 24.17 -20.28
C TYR A 660 -28.61 25.10 -19.09
N ALA A 661 -29.20 26.28 -19.29
CA ALA A 661 -29.35 27.27 -18.23
C ALA A 661 -30.45 26.85 -17.24
N LEU A 662 -30.09 26.76 -15.96
CA LEU A 662 -31.02 26.81 -14.85
C LEU A 662 -31.06 28.25 -14.34
N SER A 663 -32.19 28.91 -14.53
CA SER A 663 -32.40 30.28 -14.08
C SER A 663 -33.54 30.36 -13.09
N GLY A 664 -33.65 31.47 -12.37
CA GLY A 664 -34.79 31.68 -11.50
C GLY A 664 -34.62 32.86 -10.59
N GLN A 665 -35.59 32.98 -9.68
CA GLN A 665 -35.62 33.98 -8.64
C GLN A 665 -35.83 33.31 -7.29
N ILE A 666 -34.97 33.58 -6.31
CA ILE A 666 -35.23 33.18 -4.92
C ILE A 666 -36.43 33.97 -4.42
N LYS A 667 -37.50 33.24 -4.07
CA LYS A 667 -38.74 33.76 -3.51
C LYS A 667 -38.77 33.55 -2.00
N PHE A 668 -39.58 34.35 -1.32
CA PHE A 668 -39.74 34.28 0.14
C PHE A 668 -41.22 34.05 0.45
N ALA A 669 -41.50 33.08 1.32
CA ALA A 669 -42.84 32.74 1.75
C ALA A 669 -43.51 33.91 2.50
N PRO A 670 -44.85 34.01 2.49
CA PRO A 670 -45.56 35.04 3.26
C PRO A 670 -45.16 35.02 4.74
N GLY A 671 -44.72 36.17 5.25
CA GLY A 671 -44.25 36.31 6.64
C GLY A 671 -42.73 36.25 6.83
N SER A 672 -41.96 35.92 5.78
CA SER A 672 -40.50 36.08 5.77
C SER A 672 -40.10 37.45 5.19
N THR A 673 -39.08 38.08 5.77
CA THR A 673 -38.57 39.37 5.29
C THR A 673 -37.37 39.12 4.37
N PRO A 674 -37.41 39.51 3.09
CA PRO A 674 -36.27 39.36 2.19
C PRO A 674 -35.04 40.10 2.74
N PRO A 675 -33.83 39.53 2.61
CA PRO A 675 -32.63 40.17 3.10
C PRO A 675 -32.22 41.39 2.27
N THR A 676 -31.37 42.24 2.85
CA THR A 676 -30.74 43.37 2.17
C THR A 676 -29.33 43.06 1.67
N THR A 677 -28.83 41.85 1.89
CA THR A 677 -27.48 41.39 1.51
C THR A 677 -27.54 40.20 0.56
N ARG A 678 -26.45 39.99 -0.20
CA ARG A 678 -26.31 38.85 -1.12
C ARG A 678 -26.49 37.50 -0.42
N ARG A 679 -26.89 36.48 -1.18
CA ARG A 679 -26.99 35.09 -0.71
C ARG A 679 -26.09 34.19 -1.52
N VAL A 680 -25.58 33.16 -0.86
CA VAL A 680 -24.79 32.10 -1.48
C VAL A 680 -25.73 30.94 -1.75
N MET A 681 -25.79 30.52 -2.99
CA MET A 681 -26.48 29.31 -3.42
C MET A 681 -25.43 28.37 -4.00
N SER A 682 -25.35 27.16 -3.46
CA SER A 682 -24.51 26.10 -4.03
C SER A 682 -25.36 25.18 -4.89
N VAL A 683 -24.85 24.81 -6.06
CA VAL A 683 -25.51 23.88 -6.98
C VAL A 683 -24.50 22.80 -7.33
N HIS A 684 -24.80 21.57 -6.98
CA HIS A 684 -23.99 20.39 -7.26
C HIS A 684 -24.76 19.51 -8.25
N ALA A 685 -24.13 19.15 -9.36
CA ALA A 685 -24.72 18.30 -10.39
C ALA A 685 -24.04 16.93 -10.37
N TRP A 686 -24.85 15.90 -10.23
CA TRP A 686 -24.44 14.51 -10.09
C TRP A 686 -24.90 13.69 -11.30
N SER A 687 -24.04 12.82 -11.80
CA SER A 687 -24.41 11.82 -12.81
C SER A 687 -23.91 10.46 -12.36
N HIS A 688 -24.83 9.50 -12.19
CA HIS A 688 -24.51 8.14 -11.74
C HIS A 688 -23.67 8.10 -10.44
N GLY A 689 -24.00 8.96 -9.46
CA GLY A 689 -23.30 9.02 -8.16
C GLY A 689 -21.96 9.77 -8.19
N VAL A 690 -21.52 10.28 -9.34
CA VAL A 690 -20.30 11.09 -9.46
C VAL A 690 -20.68 12.55 -9.66
N GLU A 691 -20.08 13.45 -8.89
CA GLU A 691 -20.23 14.89 -9.11
C GLU A 691 -19.56 15.26 -10.46
N VAL A 692 -20.35 15.81 -11.37
CA VAL A 692 -19.90 16.21 -12.71
C VAL A 692 -19.79 17.73 -12.88
N ALA A 693 -20.39 18.49 -11.97
CA ALA A 693 -20.26 19.95 -11.92
C ALA A 693 -20.61 20.48 -10.53
N SER A 694 -19.96 21.54 -10.09
CA SER A 694 -20.40 22.34 -8.94
C SER A 694 -20.27 23.83 -9.24
N ASP A 695 -21.19 24.61 -8.69
CA ASP A 695 -21.23 26.06 -8.87
C ASP A 695 -21.65 26.76 -7.58
N ILE A 696 -21.06 27.93 -7.34
CA ILE A 696 -21.39 28.81 -6.21
C ILE A 696 -21.92 30.12 -6.79
N VAL A 697 -23.23 30.32 -6.68
CA VAL A 697 -23.91 31.47 -7.24
C VAL A 697 -24.16 32.52 -6.16
N LEU A 698 -23.65 33.73 -6.38
CA LEU A 698 -23.89 34.88 -5.53
C LEU A 698 -25.15 35.63 -6.00
N VAL A 699 -26.25 35.43 -5.29
CA VAL A 699 -27.57 35.95 -5.64
C VAL A 699 -27.80 37.30 -4.95
N GLN A 700 -28.03 38.37 -5.72
CA GLN A 700 -28.02 39.76 -5.23
C GLN A 700 -29.43 40.32 -4.99
N PRO A 701 -29.65 41.14 -3.94
CA PRO A 701 -30.89 41.91 -3.77
C PRO A 701 -30.99 43.05 -4.81
N PRO A 702 -32.19 43.61 -5.06
CA PRO A 702 -33.50 43.20 -4.53
C PRO A 702 -34.13 42.06 -5.33
N GLU A 703 -33.59 41.75 -6.51
CA GLU A 703 -34.23 40.83 -7.45
C GLU A 703 -33.97 39.36 -7.14
N PHE A 704 -32.87 39.03 -6.48
CA PHE A 704 -32.46 37.65 -6.18
C PHE A 704 -32.52 36.69 -7.38
N ARG A 705 -32.19 37.20 -8.57
CA ARG A 705 -32.11 36.39 -9.78
C ARG A 705 -30.80 35.65 -9.84
N TYR A 706 -30.85 34.44 -10.39
CA TYR A 706 -29.69 33.63 -10.62
C TYR A 706 -29.78 32.93 -11.98
N ILE A 707 -28.61 32.58 -12.50
CA ILE A 707 -28.43 31.70 -13.64
C ILE A 707 -27.21 30.84 -13.37
N THR A 708 -27.33 29.55 -13.60
CA THR A 708 -26.23 28.59 -13.59
C THR A 708 -26.39 27.64 -14.77
N ARG A 709 -25.31 26.97 -15.19
CA ARG A 709 -25.32 26.02 -16.30
C ARG A 709 -25.19 24.61 -15.78
N VAL A 710 -26.11 23.75 -16.20
CA VAL A 710 -26.28 22.41 -15.65
C VAL A 710 -26.17 21.36 -16.76
N PRO A 711 -25.39 20.28 -16.55
CA PRO A 711 -25.30 19.19 -17.52
C PRO A 711 -26.62 18.45 -17.72
N VAL A 712 -26.88 18.00 -18.95
CA VAL A 712 -28.07 17.20 -19.28
C VAL A 712 -28.07 15.87 -18.52
N GLY A 713 -29.24 15.48 -18.01
CA GLY A 713 -29.45 14.20 -17.37
C GLY A 713 -28.82 14.09 -15.97
N SER A 714 -28.28 15.19 -15.44
CA SER A 714 -27.78 15.23 -14.07
C SER A 714 -28.91 15.37 -13.05
N THR A 715 -28.68 14.81 -11.87
CA THR A 715 -29.41 15.13 -10.64
C THR A 715 -28.74 16.32 -9.98
N LEU A 716 -29.51 17.37 -9.65
CA LEU A 716 -28.96 18.55 -8.99
C LEU A 716 -29.31 18.56 -7.53
N GLU A 717 -28.32 18.79 -6.69
CA GLU A 717 -28.51 19.24 -5.33
C GLU A 717 -28.32 20.75 -5.27
N MET A 718 -29.31 21.46 -4.76
CA MET A 718 -29.26 22.91 -4.57
C MET A 718 -29.40 23.23 -3.10
N THR A 719 -28.45 23.97 -2.54
CA THR A 719 -28.47 24.39 -1.14
C THR A 719 -28.40 25.92 -1.02
N ILE A 720 -29.19 26.47 -0.11
CA ILE A 720 -29.16 27.89 0.26
C ILE A 720 -29.12 27.99 1.77
N SER A 721 -28.13 28.72 2.28
CA SER A 721 -27.94 28.88 3.73
C SER A 721 -29.12 29.61 4.41
N ALA A 722 -29.31 29.30 5.69
CA ALA A 722 -30.31 29.97 6.53
C ALA A 722 -30.08 31.48 6.66
N GLY A 723 -31.11 32.19 7.13
CA GLY A 723 -30.96 33.55 7.64
C GLY A 723 -31.98 33.86 8.72
N ASP A 724 -31.99 35.10 9.20
CA ASP A 724 -32.69 35.48 10.43
C ASP A 724 -34.21 35.18 10.43
N SER A 725 -34.85 35.06 9.25
CA SER A 725 -36.30 34.79 9.12
C SER A 725 -36.66 33.61 8.22
N TRP A 726 -35.69 32.77 7.84
CA TRP A 726 -35.91 31.54 7.06
C TRP A 726 -34.89 30.46 7.38
N LYS A 727 -35.28 29.20 7.19
CA LYS A 727 -34.44 28.01 7.44
C LYS A 727 -33.63 27.63 6.21
N PRO A 728 -32.59 26.78 6.33
CA PRO A 728 -31.83 26.31 5.19
C PRO A 728 -32.75 25.66 4.15
N TYR A 729 -32.40 25.82 2.88
CA TYR A 729 -33.14 25.25 1.78
C TYR A 729 -32.31 24.20 1.06
N VAL A 730 -32.94 23.06 0.78
CA VAL A 730 -32.35 21.94 0.05
C VAL A 730 -33.34 21.45 -1.00
N ALA A 731 -32.90 21.34 -2.24
CA ALA A 731 -33.71 20.78 -3.33
C ALA A 731 -32.92 19.79 -4.16
N TYR A 732 -33.59 18.70 -4.56
CA TYR A 732 -33.06 17.72 -5.49
C TYR A 732 -33.85 17.76 -6.79
N LEU A 733 -33.22 18.17 -7.89
CA LEU A 733 -33.82 18.21 -9.22
C LEU A 733 -33.30 17.02 -10.01
N GLN A 734 -34.12 16.00 -10.20
CA GLN A 734 -33.76 14.79 -10.94
C GLN A 734 -33.86 15.03 -12.46
N ASP A 735 -33.00 14.39 -13.26
CA ASP A 735 -32.99 14.44 -14.73
C ASP A 735 -33.12 15.84 -15.33
N PHE A 736 -32.07 16.64 -15.20
CA PHE A 736 -32.09 17.94 -15.84
C PHE A 736 -32.29 17.82 -17.36
N ALA A 737 -33.44 18.27 -17.85
CA ALA A 737 -33.85 18.14 -19.24
C ALA A 737 -32.91 18.93 -20.19
N PRO A 738 -32.77 18.51 -21.46
CA PRO A 738 -31.96 19.19 -22.47
C PRO A 738 -32.64 20.45 -23.01
N ARG A 739 -32.98 21.39 -22.12
CA ARG A 739 -33.53 22.71 -22.41
C ARG A 739 -33.28 23.65 -21.24
N ASP A 740 -33.27 24.95 -21.50
CA ASP A 740 -33.23 25.95 -20.44
C ASP A 740 -34.48 25.84 -19.56
N GLN A 741 -34.28 25.96 -18.25
CA GLN A 741 -35.31 25.76 -17.24
C GLN A 741 -35.32 26.90 -16.24
N ILE A 742 -36.51 27.13 -15.66
CA ILE A 742 -36.74 28.10 -14.60
C ILE A 742 -37.11 27.34 -13.32
N PHE A 743 -36.40 27.61 -12.24
CA PHE A 743 -36.68 27.07 -10.92
C PHE A 743 -36.65 28.20 -9.88
N ASP A 744 -37.76 28.42 -9.18
CA ASP A 744 -37.85 29.49 -8.19
C ASP A 744 -37.89 28.88 -6.79
N PRO A 745 -36.75 28.76 -6.08
CA PRO A 745 -36.74 28.26 -4.71
C PRO A 745 -37.49 29.22 -3.80
N VAL A 746 -38.31 28.67 -2.90
CA VAL A 746 -39.12 29.45 -1.94
C VAL A 746 -38.54 29.25 -0.54
N LEU A 747 -37.87 30.28 -0.02
CA LEU A 747 -37.36 30.30 1.35
C LEU A 747 -38.47 30.62 2.34
N SER A 748 -38.46 29.94 3.48
CA SER A 748 -39.53 29.98 4.48
C SER A 748 -38.97 29.84 5.88
N ASN A 749 -39.72 30.23 6.90
CA ASN A 749 -39.39 29.99 8.31
C ASN A 749 -39.59 28.52 8.75
N LEU A 750 -40.06 27.65 7.86
CA LEU A 750 -40.16 26.21 8.08
C LEU A 750 -38.96 25.47 7.45
N PRO A 751 -38.48 24.36 8.04
CA PRO A 751 -37.44 23.53 7.44
C PRO A 751 -37.89 22.98 6.10
N THR A 752 -36.92 22.70 5.22
CA THR A 752 -37.19 22.10 3.91
C THR A 752 -37.21 20.59 4.02
N ILE A 753 -38.23 19.93 3.46
CA ILE A 753 -38.30 18.47 3.39
C ILE A 753 -37.74 17.96 2.06
N PHE A 754 -36.91 16.93 2.11
CA PHE A 754 -36.30 16.28 0.96
C PHE A 754 -36.18 14.77 1.19
N ALA A 755 -35.79 14.02 0.16
CA ALA A 755 -35.62 12.57 0.24
C ALA A 755 -34.24 12.15 -0.28
N THR A 756 -33.55 11.30 0.46
CA THR A 756 -32.26 10.71 0.11
C THR A 756 -32.33 9.18 0.18
N GLY A 757 -31.27 8.50 -0.25
CA GLY A 757 -31.18 7.04 -0.28
C GLY A 757 -30.14 6.58 -1.30
N PRO A 758 -29.99 5.27 -1.51
CA PRO A 758 -29.06 4.75 -2.51
C PRO A 758 -29.46 5.22 -3.92
N ASP A 759 -28.47 5.67 -4.70
CA ASP A 759 -28.64 6.03 -6.12
C ASP A 759 -28.87 4.80 -6.98
N THR A 760 -28.12 3.72 -6.71
CA THR A 760 -28.26 2.42 -7.37
C THR A 760 -28.42 1.33 -6.33
N VAL A 761 -29.34 0.40 -6.58
CA VAL A 761 -29.55 -0.81 -5.80
C VAL A 761 -29.40 -2.03 -6.72
N PRO A 762 -28.61 -3.05 -6.34
CA PRO A 762 -28.53 -4.30 -7.08
C PRO A 762 -29.89 -4.99 -7.17
N GLU A 763 -30.24 -5.60 -8.31
CA GLU A 763 -31.53 -6.30 -8.47
C GLU A 763 -31.72 -7.49 -7.51
N GLY A 764 -30.66 -8.09 -6.97
CA GLY A 764 -30.71 -9.07 -5.88
C GLY A 764 -31.05 -8.51 -4.48
N THR A 765 -31.22 -7.20 -4.33
CA THR A 765 -31.50 -6.54 -3.04
C THR A 765 -32.96 -6.71 -2.62
N THR A 766 -33.25 -7.39 -1.51
CA THR A 766 -34.64 -7.64 -1.07
C THR A 766 -35.36 -6.38 -0.56
N SER A 767 -34.66 -5.50 0.15
CA SER A 767 -35.20 -4.21 0.59
C SER A 767 -34.10 -3.20 0.89
N PHE A 768 -34.43 -1.91 0.81
CA PHE A 768 -33.50 -0.82 1.07
C PHE A 768 -34.22 0.42 1.65
N PRO A 769 -33.51 1.26 2.43
CA PRO A 769 -34.09 2.44 3.04
C PRO A 769 -34.08 3.65 2.08
N ILE A 770 -35.17 4.43 2.11
CA ILE A 770 -35.25 5.82 1.68
C ILE A 770 -35.40 6.68 2.94
N TYR A 771 -34.58 7.72 3.06
CA TYR A 771 -34.66 8.67 4.17
C TYR A 771 -35.43 9.90 3.71
N VAL A 772 -36.50 10.23 4.41
CA VAL A 772 -37.20 11.51 4.25
C VAL A 772 -36.71 12.44 5.34
N GLU A 773 -35.98 13.47 4.94
CA GLU A 773 -35.16 14.31 5.80
C GLU A 773 -35.63 15.75 5.81
N LEU A 774 -35.25 16.48 6.85
CA LEU A 774 -35.45 17.90 7.01
C LEU A 774 -34.11 18.62 7.08
N SER A 775 -34.07 19.84 6.53
CA SER A 775 -32.90 20.71 6.61
C SER A 775 -32.55 21.15 8.04
N GLU A 776 -33.47 20.98 8.99
CA GLU A 776 -33.32 21.20 10.44
C GLU A 776 -34.37 20.35 11.19
N PRO A 777 -34.19 20.08 12.51
CA PRO A 777 -35.16 19.33 13.31
C PRO A 777 -36.60 19.85 13.19
N ALA A 778 -37.56 18.92 13.16
CA ALA A 778 -38.97 19.26 13.08
C ALA A 778 -39.43 20.11 14.27
N GLY A 779 -40.29 21.10 13.99
CA GLY A 779 -40.91 21.93 15.03
C GLY A 779 -41.84 21.14 15.96
N ALA A 780 -42.40 21.81 16.98
CA ALA A 780 -43.17 21.18 18.05
C ALA A 780 -44.38 20.33 17.60
N GLN A 781 -44.91 20.55 16.39
CA GLN A 781 -46.03 19.79 15.84
C GLN A 781 -45.59 18.57 15.01
N GLY A 782 -44.29 18.43 14.72
CA GLY A 782 -43.76 17.47 13.77
C GLY A 782 -44.07 17.86 12.32
N VAL A 783 -43.66 17.01 11.37
CA VAL A 783 -43.94 17.17 9.93
C VAL A 783 -44.69 15.95 9.44
N ASN A 784 -45.86 16.15 8.81
CA ASN A 784 -46.60 15.06 8.16
C ASN A 784 -46.49 15.19 6.66
N PHE A 785 -46.39 14.05 5.98
CA PHE A 785 -46.29 13.98 4.53
C PHE A 785 -46.93 12.71 3.99
N ARG A 786 -47.23 12.70 2.70
CA ARG A 786 -47.57 11.50 1.94
C ARG A 786 -46.38 11.12 1.07
N TRP A 787 -46.18 9.83 0.83
CA TRP A 787 -45.19 9.33 -0.12
C TRP A 787 -45.81 8.34 -1.10
N ARG A 788 -45.19 8.24 -2.27
CA ARG A 788 -45.53 7.28 -3.31
C ARG A 788 -44.35 7.01 -4.23
N THR A 789 -44.30 5.82 -4.81
CA THR A 789 -43.38 5.49 -5.89
C THR A 789 -44.03 5.74 -7.25
N LEU A 790 -43.25 6.17 -8.23
CA LEU A 790 -43.65 6.42 -9.60
C LEU A 790 -42.79 5.63 -10.59
N ASP A 791 -43.44 5.07 -11.60
CA ASP A 791 -42.78 4.36 -12.69
C ASP A 791 -41.85 5.30 -13.46
N GLY A 792 -40.60 4.88 -13.62
CA GLY A 792 -39.67 5.44 -14.59
C GLY A 792 -39.53 4.51 -15.80
N THR A 793 -38.29 4.15 -16.14
CA THR A 793 -38.01 3.01 -17.03
C THR A 793 -38.26 1.67 -16.34
N ALA A 794 -38.14 1.62 -15.00
CA ALA A 794 -38.65 0.52 -14.20
C ALA A 794 -40.18 0.67 -14.04
N LYS A 795 -40.86 -0.48 -14.03
CA LYS A 795 -42.32 -0.59 -13.97
C LYS A 795 -42.74 -1.39 -12.74
N ALA A 796 -43.68 -0.84 -11.98
CA ALA A 796 -44.25 -1.47 -10.81
C ALA A 796 -44.84 -2.85 -11.12
N GLY A 797 -44.65 -3.81 -10.21
CA GLY A 797 -45.11 -5.18 -10.34
C GLY A 797 -44.27 -6.06 -11.28
N THR A 798 -43.33 -5.47 -12.03
CA THR A 798 -42.33 -6.21 -12.82
C THR A 798 -40.93 -6.01 -12.28
N HIS A 799 -40.52 -4.76 -12.08
CA HIS A 799 -39.15 -4.39 -11.74
C HIS A 799 -39.00 -3.94 -10.29
N TYR A 800 -40.05 -3.36 -9.70
CA TYR A 800 -40.08 -2.96 -8.30
C TYR A 800 -41.50 -3.11 -7.74
N VAL A 801 -41.65 -3.12 -6.42
CA VAL A 801 -42.96 -3.17 -5.77
C VAL A 801 -43.47 -1.74 -5.56
N ALA A 802 -44.62 -1.39 -6.14
CA ALA A 802 -45.22 -0.06 -5.91
C ALA A 802 -45.53 0.16 -4.43
N GLY A 803 -45.16 1.32 -3.91
CA GLY A 803 -45.44 1.73 -2.54
C GLY A 803 -46.15 3.08 -2.49
N THR A 804 -47.06 3.24 -1.53
CA THR A 804 -47.61 4.54 -1.12
C THR A 804 -47.98 4.49 0.35
N GLY A 805 -47.87 5.61 1.04
CA GLY A 805 -48.22 5.70 2.45
C GLY A 805 -48.20 7.12 2.97
N GLN A 806 -48.48 7.26 4.26
CA GLN A 806 -48.26 8.49 5.00
C GLN A 806 -47.02 8.32 5.88
N GLY A 807 -46.26 9.39 6.05
CA GLY A 807 -45.10 9.44 6.93
C GLY A 807 -45.18 10.63 7.88
N ARG A 808 -44.47 10.50 9.00
CA ARG A 808 -44.37 11.56 10.01
C ARG A 808 -42.96 11.63 10.56
N ILE A 809 -42.37 12.83 10.51
CA ILE A 809 -41.15 13.16 11.24
C ILE A 809 -41.59 13.71 12.60
N GLN A 810 -41.14 13.06 13.67
CA GLN A 810 -41.55 13.40 15.04
C GLN A 810 -40.98 14.76 15.45
N PRO A 811 -41.63 15.49 16.39
CA PRO A 811 -41.07 16.73 16.93
C PRO A 811 -39.61 16.55 17.41
N GLY A 812 -38.71 17.44 17.00
CA GLY A 812 -37.28 17.37 17.32
C GLY A 812 -36.47 16.32 16.55
N ALA A 813 -37.10 15.49 15.70
CA ALA A 813 -36.41 14.58 14.80
C ALA A 813 -36.11 15.26 13.45
N GLU A 814 -35.06 14.80 12.77
CA GLU A 814 -34.62 15.34 11.47
C GLU A 814 -35.03 14.46 10.28
N TYR A 815 -35.39 13.19 10.52
CA TYR A 815 -35.75 12.29 9.44
C TYR A 815 -36.77 11.22 9.83
N ALA A 816 -37.35 10.59 8.83
CA ALA A 816 -38.11 9.34 8.93
C ALA A 816 -37.63 8.38 7.83
N THR A 817 -37.51 7.09 8.16
CA THR A 817 -37.09 6.06 7.20
C THR A 817 -38.31 5.35 6.61
N ILE A 818 -38.33 5.22 5.28
CA ILE A 818 -39.29 4.41 4.54
C ILE A 818 -38.54 3.27 3.87
N THR A 819 -38.89 2.03 4.19
CA THR A 819 -38.29 0.85 3.56
C THR A 819 -39.05 0.51 2.28
N LEU A 820 -38.32 0.44 1.17
CA LEU A 820 -38.84 -0.06 -0.11
C LEU A 820 -38.34 -1.48 -0.36
N ALA A 821 -39.11 -2.26 -1.11
CA ALA A 821 -38.80 -3.64 -1.46
C ALA A 821 -38.63 -3.80 -2.97
N LEU A 822 -37.69 -4.65 -3.38
CA LEU A 822 -37.60 -5.13 -4.75
C LEU A 822 -38.07 -6.60 -4.83
N PRO A 823 -38.57 -7.03 -5.99
CA PRO A 823 -38.71 -8.44 -6.30
C PRO A 823 -37.36 -9.17 -6.19
N PRO A 824 -37.35 -10.51 -6.02
CA PRO A 824 -36.12 -11.29 -6.15
C PRO A 824 -35.43 -11.04 -7.49
N GLY A 825 -34.12 -10.84 -7.47
CA GLY A 825 -33.28 -10.65 -8.66
C GLY A 825 -33.34 -11.84 -9.62
N ASN A 826 -32.89 -11.61 -10.85
CA ASN A 826 -32.89 -12.61 -11.89
C ASN A 826 -31.46 -13.07 -12.21
N THR A 827 -31.23 -13.71 -13.37
CA THR A 827 -29.89 -14.23 -13.76
C THR A 827 -29.53 -13.86 -15.21
N ARG A 828 -30.24 -12.88 -15.76
CA ARG A 828 -30.09 -12.40 -17.12
C ARG A 828 -29.55 -10.97 -17.06
N PRO A 829 -28.45 -10.69 -17.77
CA PRO A 829 -27.96 -9.34 -17.92
C PRO A 829 -29.06 -8.43 -18.48
N ASP A 830 -29.48 -7.45 -17.69
CA ASP A 830 -30.53 -6.51 -18.04
C ASP A 830 -29.99 -5.07 -18.00
N PRO A 831 -30.53 -4.14 -18.83
CA PRO A 831 -30.14 -2.75 -18.74
C PRO A 831 -30.64 -2.15 -17.42
N ALA A 832 -29.86 -1.25 -16.82
CA ALA A 832 -30.27 -0.54 -15.61
C ALA A 832 -31.59 0.22 -15.84
N ARG A 833 -32.51 0.13 -14.87
CA ARG A 833 -33.84 0.77 -14.92
C ARG A 833 -34.04 1.62 -13.67
N TYR A 834 -34.89 2.64 -13.71
CA TYR A 834 -35.14 3.48 -12.53
C TYR A 834 -36.61 3.68 -12.23
N PHE A 835 -36.91 3.99 -10.97
CA PHE A 835 -38.19 4.52 -10.52
C PHE A 835 -37.97 5.69 -9.58
N ASP A 836 -39.00 6.52 -9.36
CA ASP A 836 -38.91 7.71 -8.52
C ASP A 836 -39.73 7.54 -7.23
N PHE A 837 -39.19 7.96 -6.11
CA PHE A 837 -39.88 8.12 -4.83
C PHE A 837 -40.25 9.59 -4.66
N VAL A 838 -41.53 9.88 -4.45
CA VAL A 838 -42.07 11.25 -4.36
C VAL A 838 -42.72 11.47 -3.00
N VAL A 839 -42.38 12.58 -2.36
CA VAL A 839 -43.05 13.09 -1.17
C VAL A 839 -43.96 14.26 -1.56
N ASP A 840 -45.22 14.19 -1.19
CA ASP A 840 -46.23 15.24 -1.42
C ASP A 840 -47.13 15.45 -0.19
N GLN A 841 -48.09 16.38 -0.29
CA GLN A 841 -49.03 16.74 0.79
C GLN A 841 -48.34 17.04 2.13
N VAL A 842 -47.26 17.81 2.08
CA VAL A 842 -46.44 18.16 3.24
C VAL A 842 -47.12 19.21 4.11
N THR A 843 -47.11 18.99 5.43
CA THR A 843 -47.54 19.96 6.44
C THR A 843 -46.47 20.09 7.53
N GLY A 844 -46.15 21.32 7.93
CA GLY A 844 -45.11 21.61 8.92
C GLY A 844 -43.69 21.81 8.36
N ALA A 845 -43.51 21.65 7.05
CA ALA A 845 -42.25 21.89 6.34
C ALA A 845 -42.53 22.52 4.96
N THR A 846 -41.50 23.12 4.37
CA THR A 846 -41.52 23.61 3.00
C THR A 846 -41.14 22.46 2.06
N ALA A 847 -42.03 22.10 1.12
CA ALA A 847 -41.69 21.12 0.09
C ALA A 847 -40.95 21.82 -1.05
N SER A 848 -39.71 21.41 -1.34
CA SER A 848 -38.97 21.86 -2.52
C SER A 848 -39.46 21.07 -3.75
N THR A 849 -38.89 19.88 -3.94
CA THR A 849 -39.23 18.90 -4.98
C THR A 849 -39.42 17.50 -4.38
N ALA A 850 -38.79 17.25 -3.22
CA ALA A 850 -38.87 16.06 -2.38
C ALA A 850 -39.03 14.73 -3.15
N THR A 851 -38.21 14.58 -4.20
CA THR A 851 -38.19 13.42 -5.09
C THR A 851 -36.81 12.79 -5.12
N LYS A 852 -36.74 11.47 -4.93
CA LYS A 852 -35.52 10.67 -5.00
C LYS A 852 -35.66 9.63 -6.10
N ARG A 853 -34.73 9.63 -7.06
CA ARG A 853 -34.61 8.54 -8.02
C ARG A 853 -33.79 7.40 -7.44
N THR A 854 -34.20 6.17 -7.75
CA THR A 854 -33.39 4.98 -7.50
C THR A 854 -33.28 4.14 -8.78
N TRP A 855 -32.04 3.83 -9.17
CA TRP A 855 -31.70 2.91 -10.23
C TRP A 855 -31.61 1.48 -9.70
N ILE A 856 -32.11 0.52 -10.47
CA ILE A 856 -31.96 -0.91 -10.27
C ILE A 856 -30.84 -1.34 -11.21
N GLY A 857 -29.71 -1.71 -10.64
CA GLY A 857 -28.51 -2.13 -11.34
C GLY A 857 -28.47 -3.64 -11.52
N ASP A 858 -27.92 -4.06 -12.66
CA ASP A 858 -27.62 -5.45 -12.97
C ASP A 858 -26.50 -5.95 -12.06
N ASP A 859 -26.76 -6.99 -11.27
CA ASP A 859 -25.75 -7.68 -10.46
C ASP A 859 -25.26 -8.98 -11.11
N ASP A 860 -25.83 -9.34 -12.26
CA ASP A 860 -25.33 -10.39 -13.11
C ASP A 860 -24.08 -9.90 -13.85
N ARG A 861 -22.91 -10.37 -13.40
CA ARG A 861 -21.65 -10.05 -14.08
C ARG A 861 -21.77 -10.33 -15.57
N ARG A 862 -21.43 -9.35 -16.40
CA ARG A 862 -21.06 -9.55 -17.80
C ARG A 862 -19.86 -10.51 -17.82
N THR A 863 -20.10 -11.79 -18.06
CA THR A 863 -19.06 -12.79 -18.32
C THR A 863 -18.47 -12.52 -19.70
N GLY A 864 -17.62 -11.49 -19.78
CA GLY A 864 -16.97 -11.06 -21.00
C GLY A 864 -16.45 -9.65 -20.87
N GLY A 865 -15.15 -9.52 -20.54
CA GLY A 865 -14.45 -8.25 -20.55
C GLY A 865 -14.44 -7.57 -21.94
N PRO A 866 -13.93 -6.33 -22.03
CA PRO A 866 -13.86 -5.58 -23.28
C PRO A 866 -12.92 -6.29 -24.26
N GLY A 867 -13.48 -7.06 -25.20
CA GLY A 867 -12.71 -7.79 -26.22
C GLY A 867 -13.45 -8.95 -26.92
N ALA A 868 -14.52 -9.49 -26.34
CA ALA A 868 -15.26 -10.57 -26.99
C ALA A 868 -16.25 -10.02 -28.03
N LYS A 869 -15.87 -10.02 -29.31
CA LYS A 869 -16.84 -9.99 -30.41
C LYS A 869 -17.74 -11.22 -30.28
N SER A 870 -19.04 -11.02 -30.16
CA SER A 870 -20.04 -12.09 -30.20
C SER A 870 -19.97 -12.81 -31.54
N ALA A 871 -19.67 -14.09 -31.53
CA ALA A 871 -20.04 -14.98 -32.60
C ALA A 871 -21.50 -15.39 -32.40
N GLN A 872 -22.41 -14.68 -33.06
CA GLN A 872 -23.65 -15.20 -33.64
C GLN A 872 -24.23 -14.16 -34.61
#